data_AF-A0A929PCC2-F1
#
_entry.id   AF-A0A929PCC2-F1
#
_cell.length_a   1.000
_cell.length_b   1.000
_cell.length_c   1.000
_cell.angle_alpha   90.00
_cell.angle_beta   90.00
_cell.angle_gamma   90.00
#
_symmetry.space_group_name_H-M   'P 1'
#
loop_
_entity.id
_entity.type
_entity.pdbx_description
1 polymer ?
#
loop_
_entity_poly.entity_id
_entity_poly.type
_entity_poly.pdbx_seq_one_letter_code
_entity_poly.pdbx_strand_id
1 'polypeptide(L)'
;LYNQLCGFDVSESALRLAALSLYITAIELNGTPRPPESLRFLKPLQGIVLHNHRRSEEQSTRGFVLGSLRPDLTKDFNNRFDLIIGNPPWTRLKGDDEEAKKEIKAHNVVFTKLTRQILIDRGLEDIAQTYRNPDNNPDLPFLWSSTQWAKPGGIIAMALPGRIFLKQTDPGTQAFNAILQGIEITGILNGSNLSDSAVWPGMNQPFMLFFSRNRVPAADHYFSFVTPHFEKHLNDKGRIRIDYQSAQPVAASEAVKDSRLLKTLAVGTALDVEVVRKLDELEWPTVKSYWKSQGLYSGLGYNRSPKLHQKDASFMSELPDFVPPEDDGFSVDVSLLKEFGRSKAHKPRVAELYTPPLLIVPQSPGASSSSAKSYLLHETTVFSQSYYGFSAHGLSDVSPISFLHLLTHSELFRYYVLLTCSRMGAERRTMTKSDLETFPFPVIDGLSKRQRQQAVKLSSQLENIHSKPWKAINDFIFDLYGLDEYDRQVVKDTLEVAAPFKEARDRANSFPAKIERNAFYAELQRLLAPSFDITHEKVSIDEVEIATQDILSPWHFFTVSSPSTSATLTQAAQKRLIFQITKEANKTGCSRVVLHETGLLLVGIIGQYRYWTLSRARLCALDILRHHLDAFPMGRK
;
A
#
# COMPACT_ATOMS: atom_id res chain seq x y z
N LEU A 1 -7.38 20.26 -33.72
CA LEU A 1 -7.39 21.06 -32.48
C LEU A 1 -8.81 21.46 -32.03
N TYR A 2 -9.50 22.40 -32.71
CA TYR A 2 -10.78 22.98 -32.21
C TYR A 2 -11.92 22.01 -31.93
N ASN A 3 -12.01 20.89 -32.67
CA ASN A 3 -13.07 19.90 -32.51
C ASN A 3 -12.60 18.62 -31.79
N GLN A 4 -11.36 18.60 -31.30
CA GLN A 4 -10.71 17.39 -30.76
C GLN A 4 -10.30 17.55 -29.31
N LEU A 5 -10.04 18.78 -28.85
CA LEU A 5 -9.56 19.07 -27.51
C LEU A 5 -10.54 19.99 -26.79
N CYS A 6 -10.64 19.80 -25.48
CA CYS A 6 -11.31 20.69 -24.55
C CYS A 6 -10.53 20.68 -23.24
N GLY A 7 -10.36 21.84 -22.60
CA GLY A 7 -9.61 21.98 -21.35
C GLY A 7 -10.31 22.93 -20.39
N PHE A 8 -10.34 22.56 -19.12
CA PHE A 8 -10.97 23.30 -18.03
C PHE A 8 -9.91 23.73 -17.01
N ASP A 9 -9.89 25.01 -16.65
CA ASP A 9 -9.08 25.50 -15.54
C ASP A 9 -9.77 26.72 -14.90
N VAL A 10 -9.36 27.06 -13.69
CA VAL A 10 -9.80 28.27 -12.96
C VAL A 10 -8.73 29.38 -13.01
N SER A 11 -7.52 29.06 -13.46
CA SER A 11 -6.39 29.96 -13.59
C SER A 11 -6.28 30.45 -15.03
N GLU A 12 -6.56 31.74 -15.22
CA GLU A 12 -6.38 32.42 -16.51
C GLU A 12 -4.93 32.30 -17.01
N SER A 13 -3.94 32.41 -16.12
CA SER A 13 -2.53 32.23 -16.47
C SER A 13 -2.21 30.82 -16.95
N ALA A 14 -2.82 29.79 -16.35
CA ALA A 14 -2.64 28.41 -16.78
C ALA A 14 -3.27 28.17 -18.16
N LEU A 15 -4.46 28.72 -18.42
CA LEU A 15 -5.12 28.62 -19.73
C LEU A 15 -4.32 29.31 -20.83
N ARG A 16 -3.70 30.46 -20.55
CA ARG A 16 -2.81 31.15 -21.51
C ARG A 16 -1.57 30.32 -21.83
N LEU A 17 -0.95 29.72 -20.82
CA LEU A 17 0.19 28.84 -21.02
C LEU A 17 -0.20 27.59 -21.82
N ALA A 18 -1.34 26.96 -21.48
CA ALA A 18 -1.86 25.82 -22.22
C ALA A 18 -2.16 26.17 -23.69
N ALA A 19 -2.75 27.35 -23.95
CA ALA A 19 -2.99 27.82 -25.30
C ALA A 19 -1.69 27.95 -26.10
N LEU A 20 -0.66 28.57 -25.51
CA LEU A 20 0.66 28.70 -26.12
C LEU A 20 1.29 27.34 -26.42
N SER A 21 1.28 26.42 -25.46
CA SER A 21 1.81 25.06 -25.64
C SER A 21 1.09 24.32 -26.78
N LEU A 22 -0.25 24.40 -26.83
CA LEU A 22 -1.04 23.77 -27.89
C LEU A 22 -0.74 24.37 -29.27
N TYR A 23 -0.55 25.69 -29.36
CA TYR A 23 -0.14 26.33 -30.61
C TYR A 23 1.25 25.85 -31.07
N ILE A 24 2.24 25.82 -30.17
CA ILE A 24 3.60 25.35 -30.48
C ILE A 24 3.57 23.90 -30.95
N THR A 25 2.91 23.01 -30.20
CA THR A 25 2.79 21.59 -30.58
C THR A 25 2.08 21.42 -31.92
N ALA A 26 1.03 22.22 -32.20
CA ALA A 26 0.36 22.17 -33.50
C ALA A 26 1.27 22.63 -34.66
N ILE A 27 2.17 23.59 -34.42
CA ILE A 27 3.17 24.02 -35.41
C ILE A 27 4.19 22.90 -35.66
N GLU A 28 4.69 22.26 -34.60
CA GLU A 28 5.67 21.16 -34.70
C GLU A 28 5.10 19.93 -35.41
N LEU A 29 3.86 19.54 -35.10
CA LEU A 29 3.21 18.35 -35.65
C LEU A 29 2.83 18.48 -37.14
N ASN A 30 2.46 19.67 -37.59
CA ASN A 30 2.06 19.88 -38.99
C ASN A 30 3.26 19.93 -39.95
N GLY A 31 4.49 19.75 -39.45
CA GLY A 31 5.72 20.13 -40.15
C GLY A 31 5.76 21.65 -40.30
N THR A 32 6.93 22.27 -40.43
CA THR A 32 6.99 23.72 -40.72
C THR A 32 6.40 23.93 -42.12
N PRO A 33 5.18 24.48 -42.29
CA PRO A 33 4.79 24.89 -43.62
C PRO A 33 5.62 26.16 -43.86
N ARG A 34 6.54 26.10 -44.83
CA ARG A 34 7.28 27.30 -45.24
C ARG A 34 6.39 28.05 -46.23
N PRO A 35 5.98 29.30 -45.96
CA PRO A 35 6.32 30.16 -44.81
C PRO A 35 5.40 29.99 -43.57
N PRO A 36 5.88 30.28 -42.33
CA PRO A 36 5.11 30.13 -41.08
C PRO A 36 3.75 30.86 -41.05
N GLU A 37 3.61 31.92 -41.86
CA GLU A 37 2.39 32.71 -42.05
C GLU A 37 1.20 31.90 -42.64
N SER A 38 1.49 30.74 -43.22
CA SER A 38 0.48 29.80 -43.73
C SER A 38 -0.24 29.03 -42.62
N LEU A 39 0.35 28.95 -41.42
CA LEU A 39 -0.24 28.28 -40.26
C LEU A 39 -1.16 29.26 -39.54
N ARG A 40 -2.44 29.27 -39.95
CA ARG A 40 -3.46 30.18 -39.40
C ARG A 40 -4.33 29.48 -38.37
N PHE A 41 -4.32 29.99 -37.14
CA PHE A 41 -5.32 29.66 -36.14
C PHE A 41 -6.56 30.54 -36.36
N LEU A 42 -7.67 29.91 -36.73
CA LEU A 42 -8.89 30.62 -37.14
C LEU A 42 -9.50 31.48 -36.03
N LYS A 43 -9.34 31.09 -34.75
CA LYS A 43 -9.92 31.78 -33.59
C LYS A 43 -9.01 31.60 -32.35
N PRO A 44 -9.11 32.46 -31.33
CA PRO A 44 -8.47 32.18 -30.04
C PRO A 44 -8.96 30.85 -29.45
N LEU A 45 -8.08 30.10 -28.78
CA LEU A 45 -8.47 28.87 -28.08
C LEU A 45 -9.33 29.14 -26.85
N GLN A 46 -9.19 30.31 -26.23
CA GLN A 46 -9.94 30.73 -25.06
C GLN A 46 -11.43 30.82 -25.38
N GLY A 47 -12.26 30.19 -24.53
CA GLY A 47 -13.72 30.15 -24.67
C GLY A 47 -14.24 29.17 -25.73
N ILE A 48 -13.36 28.56 -26.53
CA ILE A 48 -13.74 27.57 -27.57
C ILE A 48 -13.20 26.19 -27.24
N VAL A 49 -11.92 26.12 -26.93
CA VAL A 49 -11.18 24.90 -26.58
C VAL A 49 -10.83 24.91 -25.09
N LEU A 50 -10.40 26.06 -24.59
CA LEU A 50 -9.95 26.25 -23.21
C LEU A 50 -10.94 27.14 -22.47
N HIS A 51 -11.64 26.59 -21.48
CA HIS A 51 -12.71 27.26 -20.75
C HIS A 51 -12.26 27.62 -19.33
N ASN A 52 -12.37 28.92 -19.01
CA ASN A 52 -12.15 29.42 -17.67
C ASN A 52 -13.43 29.22 -16.84
N HIS A 53 -13.36 28.36 -15.83
CA HIS A 53 -14.50 28.07 -14.95
C HIS A 53 -14.49 28.84 -13.64
N ARG A 54 -13.61 29.83 -13.49
CA ARG A 54 -13.65 30.79 -12.39
C ARG A 54 -14.67 31.89 -12.68
N ARG A 55 -15.48 32.26 -11.68
CA ARG A 55 -16.42 33.39 -11.83
C ARG A 55 -15.71 34.73 -11.79
N SER A 56 -16.32 35.73 -12.41
CA SER A 56 -15.81 37.10 -12.37
C SER A 56 -15.77 37.65 -10.95
N GLU A 57 -16.78 37.37 -10.11
CA GLU A 57 -16.79 37.76 -8.70
C GLU A 57 -15.74 37.03 -7.84
N GLU A 58 -15.23 35.88 -8.31
CA GLU A 58 -14.22 35.08 -7.60
C GLU A 58 -12.79 35.50 -7.97
N GLN A 59 -12.57 36.49 -8.83
CA GLN A 59 -11.23 36.87 -9.30
C GLN A 59 -10.31 37.33 -8.16
N SER A 60 -10.86 37.97 -7.13
CA SER A 60 -10.13 38.42 -5.93
C SER A 60 -10.01 37.35 -4.85
N THR A 61 -10.77 36.25 -4.94
CA THR A 61 -10.78 35.18 -3.93
C THR A 61 -9.43 34.47 -3.85
N ARG A 62 -8.87 34.36 -2.64
CA ARG A 62 -7.66 33.57 -2.38
C ARG A 62 -8.07 32.18 -1.89
N GLY A 63 -7.53 31.15 -2.52
CA GLY A 63 -7.76 29.76 -2.13
C GLY A 63 -8.51 28.94 -3.18
N PHE A 64 -9.10 27.84 -2.73
CA PHE A 64 -9.81 26.90 -3.60
C PHE A 64 -11.16 27.48 -4.04
N VAL A 65 -11.45 27.41 -5.33
CA VAL A 65 -12.77 27.73 -5.91
C VAL A 65 -13.32 26.48 -6.60
N LEU A 66 -14.64 26.32 -6.63
CA LEU A 66 -15.30 25.12 -7.15
C LEU A 66 -15.05 24.87 -8.64
N GLY A 67 -14.87 25.93 -9.45
CA GLY A 67 -14.56 25.79 -10.87
C GLY A 67 -15.62 25.00 -11.64
N SER A 68 -15.23 23.90 -12.27
CA SER A 68 -16.13 23.01 -13.02
C SER A 68 -16.96 22.06 -12.13
N LEU A 69 -16.80 22.11 -10.80
CA LEU A 69 -17.62 21.37 -9.84
C LEU A 69 -18.86 22.16 -9.38
N ARG A 70 -19.07 23.37 -9.92
CA ARG A 70 -20.19 24.23 -9.53
C ARG A 70 -21.54 23.62 -9.95
N PRO A 71 -22.58 23.73 -9.10
CA PRO A 71 -23.89 23.14 -9.39
C PRO A 71 -24.67 23.88 -10.50
N ASP A 72 -24.32 25.13 -10.80
CA ASP A 72 -24.91 25.97 -11.85
C ASP A 72 -24.17 25.87 -13.20
N LEU A 73 -23.21 24.95 -13.33
CA LEU A 73 -22.52 24.75 -14.60
C LEU A 73 -23.47 24.19 -15.67
N THR A 74 -23.34 24.67 -16.91
CA THR A 74 -24.13 24.15 -18.03
C THR A 74 -23.79 22.68 -18.29
N LYS A 75 -24.78 21.92 -18.75
CA LYS A 75 -24.62 20.49 -19.08
C LYS A 75 -24.13 20.27 -20.52
N ASP A 76 -23.66 21.32 -21.18
CA ASP A 76 -23.27 21.32 -22.60
C ASP A 76 -22.05 20.43 -22.90
N PHE A 77 -21.34 20.03 -21.86
CA PHE A 77 -20.17 19.14 -21.94
C PHE A 77 -20.50 17.68 -21.61
N ASN A 78 -21.73 17.38 -21.19
CA ASN A 78 -22.10 16.02 -20.79
C ASN A 78 -22.15 15.08 -22.00
N ASN A 79 -21.66 13.86 -21.84
CA ASN A 79 -21.64 12.81 -22.86
C ASN A 79 -20.97 13.23 -24.19
N ARG A 80 -19.93 14.08 -24.15
CA ARG A 80 -19.27 14.60 -25.36
C ARG A 80 -17.92 13.99 -25.68
N PHE A 81 -17.21 13.49 -24.68
CA PHE A 81 -15.80 13.11 -24.85
C PHE A 81 -15.60 11.60 -24.89
N ASP A 82 -14.83 11.12 -25.86
CA ASP A 82 -14.41 9.72 -25.95
C ASP A 82 -13.30 9.38 -24.94
N LEU A 83 -12.53 10.39 -24.52
CA LEU A 83 -11.43 10.29 -23.57
C LEU A 83 -11.38 11.53 -22.68
N ILE A 84 -11.25 11.31 -21.37
CA ILE A 84 -10.95 12.34 -20.39
C ILE A 84 -9.63 12.00 -19.71
N ILE A 85 -8.72 12.97 -19.68
CA ILE A 85 -7.45 12.89 -18.96
C ILE A 85 -7.43 14.00 -17.90
N GLY A 86 -7.01 13.70 -16.68
CA GLY A 86 -6.94 14.71 -15.62
C GLY A 86 -5.91 14.44 -14.52
N ASN A 87 -5.41 15.52 -13.92
CA ASN A 87 -4.68 15.50 -12.67
C ASN A 87 -5.37 16.53 -11.73
N PRO A 88 -6.50 16.16 -11.09
CA PRO A 88 -7.24 17.09 -10.25
C PRO A 88 -6.42 17.53 -9.04
N PRO A 89 -6.79 18.62 -8.35
CA PRO A 89 -6.16 18.98 -7.08
C PRO A 89 -6.36 17.87 -6.03
N TRP A 90 -5.28 17.44 -5.36
CA TRP A 90 -5.33 16.37 -4.34
C TRP A 90 -5.44 16.89 -2.91
N THR A 91 -5.00 18.14 -2.70
CA THR A 91 -4.74 18.69 -1.37
C THR A 91 -6.03 18.90 -0.60
N ARG A 92 -6.07 18.30 0.60
CA ARG A 92 -7.13 18.53 1.59
C ARG A 92 -7.30 20.03 1.84
N LEU A 93 -8.54 20.50 1.73
CA LEU A 93 -8.88 21.86 2.11
C LEU A 93 -8.76 22.05 3.64
N LYS A 94 -8.00 23.07 4.05
CA LYS A 94 -7.73 23.43 5.45
C LYS A 94 -7.93 24.93 5.65
N GLY A 95 -8.46 25.32 6.82
CA GLY A 95 -8.68 26.70 7.21
C GLY A 95 -8.44 26.86 8.71
N ASP A 96 -7.76 27.94 9.08
CA ASP A 96 -7.37 28.19 10.48
C ASP A 96 -8.41 29.02 11.24
N ASP A 97 -9.08 29.96 10.56
CA ASP A 97 -10.19 30.75 11.07
C ASP A 97 -11.57 30.10 10.84
N GLU A 98 -12.61 30.68 11.45
CA GLU A 98 -13.97 30.11 11.41
C GLU A 98 -14.64 30.34 10.06
N GLU A 99 -14.38 31.46 9.39
CA GLU A 99 -14.87 31.76 8.05
C GLU A 99 -14.39 30.73 7.03
N ALA A 100 -13.09 30.44 6.98
CA ALA A 100 -12.52 29.44 6.08
C ALA A 100 -13.03 28.03 6.41
N LYS A 101 -13.18 27.67 7.69
CA LYS A 101 -13.79 26.37 8.08
C LYS A 101 -15.23 26.26 7.58
N LYS A 102 -16.01 27.34 7.68
CA LYS A 102 -17.40 27.39 7.19
C LYS A 102 -17.46 27.26 5.68
N GLU A 103 -16.59 27.95 4.96
CA GLU A 103 -16.47 27.86 3.50
C GLU A 103 -16.08 26.44 3.05
N ILE A 104 -15.08 25.84 3.68
CA ILE A 104 -14.65 24.46 3.40
C ILE A 104 -15.78 23.46 3.63
N LYS A 105 -16.56 23.64 4.72
CA LYS A 105 -17.73 22.82 4.99
C LYS A 105 -18.78 22.99 3.90
N ALA A 106 -19.01 24.21 3.42
CA ALA A 106 -19.92 24.48 2.31
C ALA A 106 -19.45 23.81 1.00
N HIS A 107 -18.16 23.90 0.65
CA HIS A 107 -17.58 23.18 -0.47
C HIS A 107 -17.77 21.65 -0.33
N ASN A 108 -17.52 21.08 0.85
CA ASN A 108 -17.68 19.64 1.05
C ASN A 108 -19.14 19.16 0.96
N VAL A 109 -20.11 20.02 1.30
CA VAL A 109 -21.53 19.77 1.06
C VAL A 109 -21.82 19.72 -0.45
N VAL A 110 -21.27 20.66 -1.23
CA VAL A 110 -21.40 20.65 -2.70
C VAL A 110 -20.79 19.38 -3.29
N PHE A 111 -19.56 19.03 -2.89
CA PHE A 111 -18.88 17.79 -3.31
C PHE A 111 -19.73 16.56 -3.04
N THR A 112 -20.25 16.44 -1.81
CA THR A 112 -21.09 15.30 -1.42
C THR A 112 -22.38 15.25 -2.22
N LYS A 113 -23.08 16.39 -2.38
CA LYS A 113 -24.34 16.46 -3.13
C LYS A 113 -24.15 16.10 -4.59
N LEU A 114 -23.09 16.62 -5.22
CA LEU A 114 -22.74 16.33 -6.61
C LEU A 114 -22.51 14.83 -6.82
N THR A 115 -21.65 14.21 -6.01
CA THR A 115 -21.39 12.77 -6.14
C THR A 115 -22.64 11.93 -5.86
N ARG A 116 -23.45 12.29 -4.86
CA ARG A 116 -24.70 11.57 -4.59
C ARG A 116 -25.65 11.61 -5.77
N GLN A 117 -25.80 12.76 -6.43
CA GLN A 117 -26.63 12.86 -7.63
C GLN A 117 -26.10 11.96 -8.76
N ILE A 118 -24.78 11.95 -8.98
CA ILE A 118 -24.16 11.10 -10.01
C ILE A 118 -24.34 9.61 -9.70
N LEU A 119 -24.27 9.21 -8.43
CA LEU A 119 -24.54 7.84 -8.00
C LEU A 119 -26.01 7.46 -8.23
N ILE A 120 -26.96 8.35 -7.92
CA ILE A 120 -28.40 8.14 -8.20
C ILE A 120 -28.63 8.01 -9.71
N ASP A 121 -28.06 8.89 -10.53
CA ASP A 121 -28.17 8.84 -11.99
C ASP A 121 -27.59 7.53 -12.59
N ARG A 122 -26.79 6.79 -11.81
CA ARG A 122 -26.20 5.49 -12.14
C ARG A 122 -26.94 4.29 -11.54
N GLY A 123 -28.06 4.49 -10.83
CA GLY A 123 -28.82 3.43 -10.17
C GLY A 123 -28.16 2.88 -8.91
N LEU A 124 -27.42 3.73 -8.17
CA LEU A 124 -26.73 3.39 -6.92
C LEU A 124 -27.28 4.21 -5.75
N GLU A 125 -28.60 4.26 -5.62
CA GLU A 125 -29.32 5.05 -4.62
C GLU A 125 -28.91 4.69 -3.19
N ASP A 126 -28.73 3.40 -2.89
CA ASP A 126 -28.36 2.92 -1.56
C ASP A 126 -26.97 3.42 -1.13
N ILE A 127 -26.02 3.42 -2.07
CA ILE A 127 -24.67 3.97 -1.84
C ILE A 127 -24.76 5.49 -1.68
N ALA A 128 -25.55 6.16 -2.52
CA ALA A 128 -25.71 7.61 -2.48
C ALA A 128 -26.26 8.11 -1.14
N GLN A 129 -27.17 7.38 -0.50
CA GLN A 129 -27.75 7.76 0.80
C GLN A 129 -26.68 7.95 1.89
N THR A 130 -25.70 7.04 1.93
CA THR A 130 -24.66 7.00 2.96
C THR A 130 -23.39 7.74 2.57
N TYR A 131 -23.12 7.92 1.27
CA TYR A 131 -21.89 8.54 0.76
C TYR A 131 -21.62 9.91 1.37
N ARG A 132 -20.37 10.15 1.79
CA ARG A 132 -19.85 11.46 2.20
C ARG A 132 -18.48 11.68 1.60
N ASN A 133 -18.23 12.87 1.07
CA ASN A 133 -16.92 13.18 0.53
C ASN A 133 -15.85 13.20 1.65
N PRO A 134 -14.80 12.37 1.56
CA PRO A 134 -13.84 12.17 2.64
C PRO A 134 -12.85 13.35 2.77
N ASP A 135 -12.61 13.75 4.03
CA ASP A 135 -11.65 14.76 4.48
C ASP A 135 -11.68 16.13 3.79
N ASN A 136 -12.75 16.51 3.11
CA ASN A 136 -12.83 17.73 2.30
C ASN A 136 -11.83 17.75 1.12
N ASN A 137 -11.49 16.59 0.56
CA ASN A 137 -10.62 16.55 -0.62
C ASN A 137 -11.42 16.80 -1.92
N PRO A 138 -10.86 17.52 -2.92
CA PRO A 138 -11.59 17.85 -4.15
C PRO A 138 -11.43 16.84 -5.30
N ASP A 139 -10.51 15.88 -5.21
CA ASP A 139 -10.19 14.89 -6.26
C ASP A 139 -11.36 13.98 -6.66
N LEU A 140 -12.08 13.42 -5.68
CA LEU A 140 -13.19 12.49 -5.96
C LEU A 140 -14.35 13.16 -6.70
N PRO A 141 -14.79 14.38 -6.35
CA PRO A 141 -15.74 15.13 -7.15
C PRO A 141 -15.34 15.29 -8.62
N PHE A 142 -14.06 15.58 -8.90
CA PHE A 142 -13.57 15.66 -10.28
C PHE A 142 -13.63 14.31 -11.00
N LEU A 143 -13.28 13.22 -10.32
CA LEU A 143 -13.44 11.87 -10.87
C LEU A 143 -14.90 11.60 -11.23
N TRP A 144 -15.84 11.88 -10.33
CA TRP A 144 -17.27 11.67 -10.58
C TRP A 144 -17.81 12.57 -11.70
N SER A 145 -17.46 13.86 -11.73
CA SER A 145 -17.85 14.78 -12.81
C SER A 145 -17.33 14.33 -14.17
N SER A 146 -16.14 13.73 -14.24
CA SER A 146 -15.65 13.18 -15.51
C SER A 146 -16.57 12.11 -16.09
N THR A 147 -17.28 11.36 -15.24
CA THR A 147 -18.26 10.36 -15.70
C THR A 147 -19.51 10.99 -16.34
N GLN A 148 -19.81 12.26 -16.04
CA GLN A 148 -20.88 13.00 -16.71
C GLN A 148 -20.43 13.56 -18.06
N TRP A 149 -19.16 13.99 -18.17
CA TRP A 149 -18.60 14.58 -19.39
C TRP A 149 -18.25 13.53 -20.45
N ALA A 150 -17.79 12.34 -20.02
CA ALA A 150 -17.45 11.26 -20.93
C ALA A 150 -18.71 10.67 -21.56
N LYS A 151 -18.64 10.27 -22.83
CA LYS A 151 -19.67 9.44 -23.46
C LYS A 151 -19.82 8.11 -22.69
N PRO A 152 -20.98 7.42 -22.77
CA PRO A 152 -21.10 6.05 -22.28
C PRO A 152 -20.02 5.14 -22.88
N GLY A 153 -19.23 4.46 -22.04
CA GLY A 153 -18.08 3.66 -22.48
C GLY A 153 -16.82 4.44 -22.90
N GLY A 154 -16.84 5.77 -22.81
CA GLY A 154 -15.65 6.62 -22.96
C GLY A 154 -14.58 6.28 -21.92
N ILE A 155 -13.33 6.62 -22.23
CA ILE A 155 -12.18 6.33 -21.37
C ILE A 155 -11.99 7.48 -20.37
N ILE A 156 -11.75 7.15 -19.11
CA ILE A 156 -11.35 8.11 -18.09
C ILE A 156 -9.99 7.66 -17.55
N ALA A 157 -8.98 8.52 -17.69
CA ALA A 157 -7.62 8.32 -17.21
C ALA A 157 -7.21 9.46 -16.27
N MET A 158 -6.90 9.18 -15.01
CA MET A 158 -6.54 10.22 -14.05
C MET A 158 -5.32 9.88 -13.21
N ALA A 159 -4.49 10.88 -12.93
CA ALA A 159 -3.54 10.82 -11.84
C ALA A 159 -4.24 11.22 -10.54
N LEU A 160 -4.37 10.28 -9.62
CA LEU A 160 -5.09 10.45 -8.36
C LEU A 160 -4.17 10.13 -7.17
N PRO A 161 -4.47 10.63 -5.97
CA PRO A 161 -3.69 10.31 -4.78
C PRO A 161 -3.97 8.87 -4.32
N GLY A 162 -2.92 8.11 -4.01
CA GLY A 162 -3.01 6.70 -3.62
C GLY A 162 -3.85 6.45 -2.36
N ARG A 163 -4.03 7.47 -1.52
CA ARG A 163 -4.88 7.41 -0.32
C ARG A 163 -6.31 6.92 -0.61
N ILE A 164 -6.82 7.07 -1.83
CA ILE A 164 -8.19 6.69 -2.21
C ILE A 164 -8.46 5.22 -1.91
N PHE A 165 -7.54 4.31 -2.27
CA PHE A 165 -7.69 2.88 -2.00
C PHE A 165 -6.91 2.41 -0.76
N LEU A 166 -5.90 3.17 -0.33
CA LEU A 166 -5.07 2.81 0.83
C LEU A 166 -5.75 3.13 2.18
N LYS A 167 -6.64 4.12 2.23
CA LYS A 167 -7.21 4.61 3.48
C LYS A 167 -8.32 3.69 4.01
N GLN A 168 -8.10 3.13 5.20
CA GLN A 168 -8.99 2.16 5.84
C GLN A 168 -9.98 2.79 6.85
N THR A 169 -10.33 4.08 6.71
CA THR A 169 -11.38 4.72 7.54
C THR A 169 -12.74 4.50 6.91
N ASP A 170 -13.82 4.35 7.70
CA ASP A 170 -15.17 4.09 7.15
C ASP A 170 -15.57 5.03 5.99
N PRO A 171 -15.42 6.37 6.06
CA PRO A 171 -15.77 7.24 4.94
C PRO A 171 -14.86 7.06 3.72
N GLY A 172 -13.61 6.67 3.92
CA GLY A 172 -12.64 6.38 2.86
C GLY A 172 -12.99 5.08 2.15
N THR A 173 -13.22 4.01 2.90
CA THR A 173 -13.65 2.71 2.39
C THR A 173 -14.98 2.82 1.64
N GLN A 174 -15.98 3.51 2.21
CA GLN A 174 -17.25 3.75 1.52
C GLN A 174 -17.08 4.53 0.22
N ALA A 175 -16.21 5.53 0.19
CA ALA A 175 -15.95 6.31 -1.01
C ALA A 175 -15.26 5.48 -2.12
N PHE A 176 -14.33 4.59 -1.76
CA PHE A 176 -13.71 3.70 -2.72
C PHE A 176 -14.66 2.59 -3.19
N ASN A 177 -15.48 2.04 -2.30
CA ASN A 177 -16.54 1.08 -2.68
C ASN A 177 -17.54 1.70 -3.67
N ALA A 178 -17.88 2.98 -3.51
CA ALA A 178 -18.70 3.70 -4.48
C ALA A 178 -18.02 3.75 -5.86
N ILE A 179 -16.69 3.94 -5.94
CA ILE A 179 -15.96 3.88 -7.21
C ILE A 179 -15.99 2.47 -7.80
N LEU A 180 -15.67 1.45 -7.01
CA LEU A 180 -15.65 0.04 -7.44
C LEU A 180 -17.00 -0.43 -8.00
N GLN A 181 -18.10 0.10 -7.47
CA GLN A 181 -19.46 -0.28 -7.87
C GLN A 181 -20.06 0.68 -8.90
N GLY A 182 -19.55 1.91 -9.03
CA GLY A 182 -20.13 2.92 -9.91
C GLY A 182 -19.33 3.24 -11.16
N ILE A 183 -18.08 2.79 -11.25
CA ILE A 183 -17.21 3.04 -12.41
C ILE A 183 -16.51 1.74 -12.80
N GLU A 184 -16.62 1.33 -14.07
CA GLU A 184 -15.94 0.15 -14.62
C GLU A 184 -14.43 0.41 -14.75
N ILE A 185 -13.68 0.15 -13.66
CA ILE A 185 -12.23 0.29 -13.61
C ILE A 185 -11.59 -0.72 -14.55
N THR A 186 -10.72 -0.28 -15.47
CA THR A 186 -9.94 -1.21 -16.30
C THR A 186 -8.59 -1.50 -15.67
N GLY A 187 -8.01 -0.53 -14.97
CA GLY A 187 -6.80 -0.77 -14.20
C GLY A 187 -6.40 0.37 -13.28
N ILE A 188 -5.60 0.01 -12.28
CA ILE A 188 -4.96 0.94 -11.34
C ILE A 188 -3.47 0.62 -11.33
N LEU A 189 -2.65 1.60 -11.67
CA LEU A 189 -1.22 1.55 -11.38
C LEU A 189 -0.97 2.27 -10.07
N ASN A 190 -0.63 1.52 -9.03
CA ASN A 190 -0.27 2.04 -7.72
C ASN A 190 1.21 2.48 -7.69
N GLY A 191 1.44 3.80 -7.62
CA GLY A 191 2.76 4.40 -7.50
C GLY A 191 3.21 4.68 -6.06
N SER A 192 2.55 4.13 -5.04
CA SER A 192 2.83 4.47 -3.63
C SER A 192 4.28 4.23 -3.22
N ASN A 193 4.91 3.15 -3.69
CA ASN A 193 6.31 2.85 -3.37
C ASN A 193 7.33 3.66 -4.20
N LEU A 194 6.85 4.46 -5.15
CA LEU A 194 7.65 5.28 -6.05
C LEU A 194 7.53 6.78 -5.76
N SER A 195 6.78 7.17 -4.72
CA SER A 195 6.47 8.58 -4.41
C SER A 195 7.69 9.44 -4.13
N ASP A 196 8.79 8.84 -3.67
CA ASP A 196 10.06 9.47 -3.36
C ASP A 196 11.15 9.22 -4.42
N SER A 197 10.76 8.77 -5.63
CA SER A 197 11.68 8.43 -6.71
C SER A 197 11.62 9.42 -7.89
N ALA A 198 12.59 9.33 -8.80
CA ALA A 198 12.63 10.13 -10.03
C ALA A 198 11.61 9.69 -11.11
N VAL A 199 10.76 8.68 -10.84
CA VAL A 199 9.63 8.31 -11.71
C VAL A 199 8.62 9.45 -11.80
N TRP A 200 8.35 10.12 -10.68
CA TRP A 200 7.60 11.37 -10.65
C TRP A 200 8.34 12.36 -9.74
N PRO A 201 9.25 13.17 -10.30
CA PRO A 201 10.10 14.08 -9.52
C PRO A 201 9.28 15.05 -8.67
N GLY A 202 9.65 15.16 -7.39
CA GLY A 202 9.04 16.11 -6.45
C GLY A 202 7.65 15.75 -5.92
N MET A 203 7.09 14.58 -6.30
CA MET A 203 5.74 14.20 -5.90
C MET A 203 5.60 14.04 -4.38
N ASN A 204 6.49 13.27 -3.74
CA ASN A 204 6.57 13.05 -2.29
C ASN A 204 5.23 12.65 -1.62
N GLN A 205 4.27 12.15 -2.40
CA GLN A 205 2.98 11.66 -1.95
C GLN A 205 2.63 10.39 -2.74
N PRO A 206 1.99 9.39 -2.11
CA PRO A 206 1.47 8.24 -2.83
C PRO A 206 0.49 8.67 -3.91
N PHE A 207 0.69 8.11 -5.10
CA PHE A 207 -0.15 8.37 -6.26
C PHE A 207 -0.63 7.07 -6.88
N MET A 208 -1.66 7.16 -7.69
CA MET A 208 -2.14 6.10 -8.56
C MET A 208 -2.46 6.68 -9.94
N LEU A 209 -2.25 5.89 -10.98
CA LEU A 209 -2.83 6.15 -12.30
C LEU A 209 -4.08 5.28 -12.42
N PHE A 210 -5.22 5.94 -12.55
CA PHE A 210 -6.54 5.32 -12.61
C PHE A 210 -7.02 5.28 -14.05
N PHE A 211 -7.44 4.11 -14.52
CA PHE A 211 -8.00 3.91 -15.85
C PHE A 211 -9.36 3.23 -15.74
N SER A 212 -10.35 3.74 -16.47
CA SER A 212 -11.70 3.19 -16.44
C SER A 212 -12.47 3.44 -17.74
N ARG A 213 -13.57 2.71 -17.88
CA ARG A 213 -14.64 2.97 -18.84
C ARG A 213 -15.81 3.62 -18.14
N ASN A 214 -16.43 4.58 -18.81
CA ASN A 214 -17.58 5.29 -18.29
C ASN A 214 -18.86 4.44 -18.33
N ARG A 215 -18.94 3.43 -17.46
CA ARG A 215 -20.04 2.48 -17.30
C ARG A 215 -20.14 2.06 -15.84
N VAL A 216 -21.29 1.52 -15.45
CA VAL A 216 -21.42 0.77 -14.20
C VAL A 216 -20.87 -0.64 -14.45
N PRO A 217 -19.96 -1.16 -13.63
CA PRO A 217 -19.37 -2.48 -13.83
C PRO A 217 -20.40 -3.60 -13.65
N ALA A 218 -20.17 -4.73 -14.35
CA ALA A 218 -20.90 -5.97 -14.09
C ALA A 218 -20.54 -6.54 -12.71
N ALA A 219 -21.38 -7.45 -12.18
CA ALA A 219 -21.18 -8.03 -10.85
C ALA A 219 -19.90 -8.89 -10.74
N ASP A 220 -19.49 -9.51 -11.85
CA ASP A 220 -18.29 -10.33 -12.01
C ASP A 220 -17.12 -9.54 -12.62
N HIS A 221 -17.12 -8.22 -12.50
CA HIS A 221 -16.09 -7.37 -13.09
C HIS A 221 -14.70 -7.56 -12.43
N TYR A 222 -13.66 -7.61 -13.27
CA TYR A 222 -12.26 -7.68 -12.86
C TYR A 222 -11.47 -6.50 -13.44
N PHE A 223 -10.45 -6.06 -12.71
CA PHE A 223 -9.54 -5.02 -13.17
C PHE A 223 -8.08 -5.36 -12.84
N SER A 224 -7.15 -4.81 -13.60
CA SER A 224 -5.71 -4.98 -13.32
C SER A 224 -5.27 -4.03 -12.22
N PHE A 225 -4.76 -4.55 -11.10
CA PHE A 225 -4.15 -3.74 -10.05
C PHE A 225 -2.64 -3.98 -10.02
N VAL A 226 -1.87 -2.99 -10.45
CA VAL A 226 -0.42 -3.11 -10.64
C VAL A 226 0.34 -2.25 -9.65
N THR A 227 1.24 -2.86 -8.88
CA THR A 227 2.20 -2.13 -8.05
C THR A 227 3.64 -2.38 -8.52
N PRO A 228 4.26 -1.40 -9.19
CA PRO A 228 5.68 -1.45 -9.50
C PRO A 228 6.54 -1.41 -8.24
N HIS A 229 7.62 -2.18 -8.21
CA HIS A 229 8.59 -2.15 -7.12
C HIS A 229 9.61 -1.02 -7.30
N PHE A 230 10.17 -0.54 -6.19
CA PHE A 230 11.31 0.35 -6.20
C PHE A 230 12.56 -0.39 -6.74
N GLU A 231 13.04 0.04 -7.91
CA GLU A 231 14.24 -0.43 -8.60
C GLU A 231 15.14 0.78 -8.88
N LYS A 232 16.16 0.98 -8.03
CA LYS A 232 16.92 2.23 -8.01
C LYS A 232 17.46 2.64 -9.38
N HIS A 233 18.18 1.76 -10.05
CA HIS A 233 18.82 2.05 -11.35
C HIS A 233 17.82 2.38 -12.47
N LEU A 234 16.63 1.80 -12.42
CA LEU A 234 15.58 2.03 -13.41
C LEU A 234 14.77 3.29 -13.08
N ASN A 235 14.41 3.47 -11.83
CA ASN A 235 13.62 4.61 -11.34
C ASN A 235 14.40 5.93 -11.41
N ASP A 236 15.73 5.91 -11.21
CA ASP A 236 16.60 7.07 -11.40
C ASP A 236 16.55 7.61 -12.85
N LYS A 237 16.13 6.78 -13.83
CA LYS A 237 15.93 7.15 -15.24
C LYS A 237 14.45 7.44 -15.58
N GLY A 238 13.60 7.57 -14.58
CA GLY A 238 12.16 7.78 -14.77
C GLY A 238 11.40 6.56 -15.32
N ARG A 239 11.97 5.34 -15.21
CA ARG A 239 11.38 4.11 -15.75
C ARG A 239 10.85 3.22 -14.63
N ILE A 240 9.91 2.35 -14.96
CA ILE A 240 9.30 1.37 -14.05
C ILE A 240 9.32 -0.02 -14.65
N ARG A 241 9.30 -1.03 -13.77
CA ARG A 241 9.14 -2.44 -14.12
C ARG A 241 7.84 -2.95 -13.54
N ILE A 242 7.09 -3.73 -14.31
CA ILE A 242 5.88 -4.41 -13.85
C ILE A 242 6.24 -5.88 -13.64
N ASP A 243 6.14 -6.35 -12.40
CA ASP A 243 6.33 -7.77 -12.10
C ASP A 243 5.12 -8.58 -12.56
N TYR A 244 5.36 -9.82 -12.99
CA TYR A 244 4.30 -10.72 -13.46
C TYR A 244 3.29 -11.08 -12.36
N GLN A 245 3.69 -11.10 -11.08
CA GLN A 245 2.74 -11.31 -9.96
C GLN A 245 1.96 -10.03 -9.65
N SER A 246 2.51 -8.85 -9.93
CA SER A 246 1.80 -7.58 -9.77
C SER A 246 0.74 -7.34 -10.84
N ALA A 247 0.64 -8.14 -11.90
CA ALA A 247 -0.30 -7.92 -13.00
C ALA A 247 -1.57 -8.81 -12.93
N GLN A 248 -1.86 -9.39 -11.77
CA GLN A 248 -3.01 -10.28 -11.57
C GLN A 248 -4.35 -9.49 -11.59
N PRO A 249 -5.39 -10.00 -12.27
CA PRO A 249 -6.74 -9.42 -12.19
C PRO A 249 -7.32 -9.52 -10.78
N VAL A 250 -7.95 -8.46 -10.31
CA VAL A 250 -8.65 -8.40 -9.02
C VAL A 250 -10.15 -8.27 -9.28
N ALA A 251 -10.95 -9.13 -8.65
CA ALA A 251 -12.41 -9.01 -8.69
C ALA A 251 -12.85 -7.76 -7.93
N ALA A 252 -13.65 -6.91 -8.56
CA ALA A 252 -14.19 -5.71 -7.91
C ALA A 252 -15.03 -6.07 -6.67
N SER A 253 -15.79 -7.17 -6.75
CA SER A 253 -16.58 -7.69 -5.64
C SER A 253 -15.74 -8.13 -4.44
N GLU A 254 -14.57 -8.73 -4.66
CA GLU A 254 -13.65 -9.10 -3.57
C GLU A 254 -13.02 -7.87 -2.91
N ALA A 255 -12.65 -6.85 -3.69
CA ALA A 255 -12.15 -5.58 -3.16
C ALA A 255 -13.20 -4.79 -2.37
N VAL A 256 -14.49 -4.95 -2.70
CA VAL A 256 -15.60 -4.37 -1.91
C VAL A 256 -15.79 -5.10 -0.59
N LYS A 257 -15.68 -6.44 -0.58
CA LYS A 257 -15.81 -7.27 0.63
C LYS A 257 -14.65 -7.06 1.60
N ASP A 258 -13.42 -7.01 1.07
CA ASP A 258 -12.21 -6.79 1.85
C ASP A 258 -11.50 -5.50 1.40
N SER A 259 -11.73 -4.43 2.15
CA SER A 259 -11.14 -3.11 1.85
C SER A 259 -9.62 -3.06 1.97
N ARG A 260 -8.99 -4.07 2.59
CA ARG A 260 -7.54 -4.17 2.74
C ARG A 260 -6.89 -4.91 1.58
N LEU A 261 -7.64 -5.64 0.75
CA LEU A 261 -7.12 -6.48 -0.32
C LEU A 261 -6.10 -5.75 -1.20
N LEU A 262 -6.45 -4.58 -1.73
CA LEU A 262 -5.56 -3.81 -2.59
C LEU A 262 -4.35 -3.25 -1.84
N LYS A 263 -4.50 -2.97 -0.54
CA LYS A 263 -3.39 -2.53 0.31
C LYS A 263 -2.43 -3.68 0.60
N THR A 264 -2.92 -4.89 0.79
CA THR A 264 -2.12 -6.11 0.93
C THR A 264 -1.37 -6.41 -0.37
N LEU A 265 -2.05 -6.40 -1.52
CA LEU A 265 -1.45 -6.59 -2.85
C LEU A 265 -0.50 -5.45 -3.25
N ALA A 266 -0.64 -4.26 -2.67
CA ALA A 266 0.28 -3.16 -2.88
C ALA A 266 1.66 -3.39 -2.25
N VAL A 267 1.77 -4.32 -1.31
CA VAL A 267 3.02 -4.57 -0.56
C VAL A 267 3.51 -6.00 -0.77
N GLY A 268 2.61 -6.97 -0.63
CA GLY A 268 2.90 -8.40 -0.79
C GLY A 268 2.32 -8.99 -2.08
N THR A 269 1.89 -10.24 -1.99
CA THR A 269 1.44 -11.10 -3.09
C THR A 269 0.11 -11.78 -2.73
N ALA A 270 -0.39 -12.66 -3.59
CA ALA A 270 -1.57 -13.48 -3.28
C ALA A 270 -1.37 -14.38 -2.04
N LEU A 271 -0.13 -14.84 -1.78
CA LEU A 271 0.17 -15.62 -0.57
C LEU A 271 -0.02 -14.79 0.71
N ASP A 272 0.31 -13.49 0.65
CA ASP A 272 0.11 -12.58 1.78
C ASP A 272 -1.37 -12.32 2.05
N VAL A 273 -2.19 -12.27 1.01
CA VAL A 273 -3.65 -12.19 1.14
C VAL A 273 -4.19 -13.42 1.87
N GLU A 274 -3.70 -14.62 1.56
CA GLU A 274 -4.09 -15.85 2.26
C GLU A 274 -3.72 -15.82 3.75
N VAL A 275 -2.50 -15.37 4.09
CA VAL A 275 -2.07 -15.24 5.49
C VAL A 275 -2.94 -14.23 6.25
N VAL A 276 -3.23 -13.07 5.66
CA VAL A 276 -4.10 -12.06 6.31
C VAL A 276 -5.51 -12.60 6.51
N ARG A 277 -6.08 -13.30 5.53
CA ARG A 277 -7.41 -13.93 5.64
C ARG A 277 -7.48 -14.96 6.75
N LYS A 278 -6.44 -15.81 6.91
CA LYS A 278 -6.34 -16.75 8.04
C LYS A 278 -6.44 -16.03 9.39
N LEU A 279 -5.87 -14.83 9.52
CA LEU A 279 -5.97 -14.04 10.75
C LEU A 279 -7.38 -13.49 10.99
N ASP A 280 -8.09 -13.11 9.93
CA ASP A 280 -9.47 -12.64 10.01
C ASP A 280 -10.45 -13.77 10.35
N GLU A 281 -10.17 -14.99 9.89
CA GLU A 281 -10.96 -16.21 10.15
C GLU A 281 -10.89 -16.71 11.60
N LEU A 282 -9.98 -16.18 12.43
CA LEU A 282 -9.86 -16.59 13.83
C LEU A 282 -11.09 -16.26 14.68
N GLU A 283 -11.97 -15.36 14.23
CA GLU A 283 -13.14 -14.85 14.97
C GLU A 283 -12.80 -14.30 16.38
N TRP A 284 -11.55 -13.87 16.58
CA TRP A 284 -11.06 -13.32 17.84
C TRP A 284 -11.46 -11.85 18.02
N PRO A 285 -11.57 -11.37 19.27
CA PRO A 285 -11.73 -9.94 19.52
C PRO A 285 -10.50 -9.19 19.00
N THR A 286 -10.68 -7.99 18.46
CA THR A 286 -9.55 -7.08 18.23
C THR A 286 -9.00 -6.54 19.54
N VAL A 287 -7.75 -6.05 19.57
CA VAL A 287 -7.16 -5.38 20.75
C VAL A 287 -8.11 -4.33 21.34
N LYS A 288 -8.75 -3.51 20.48
CA LYS A 288 -9.73 -2.51 20.91
C LYS A 288 -10.95 -3.11 21.57
N SER A 289 -11.55 -4.13 20.95
CA SER A 289 -12.76 -4.76 21.49
C SER A 289 -12.48 -5.48 22.81
N TYR A 290 -11.32 -6.15 22.93
CA TYR A 290 -10.89 -6.78 24.17
C TYR A 290 -10.70 -5.75 25.28
N TRP A 291 -9.89 -4.71 25.06
CA TRP A 291 -9.66 -3.65 26.08
C TRP A 291 -10.97 -3.01 26.53
N LYS A 292 -11.87 -2.71 25.58
CA LYS A 292 -13.18 -2.15 25.89
C LYS A 292 -14.06 -3.10 26.69
N SER A 293 -14.08 -4.39 26.36
CA SER A 293 -14.88 -5.40 27.07
C SER A 293 -14.47 -5.58 28.53
N GLN A 294 -13.19 -5.38 28.82
CA GLN A 294 -12.61 -5.45 30.16
C GLN A 294 -12.69 -4.11 30.93
N GLY A 295 -13.29 -3.07 30.35
CA GLY A 295 -13.37 -1.75 30.98
C GLY A 295 -12.02 -1.02 31.10
N LEU A 296 -11.03 -1.41 30.28
CA LEU A 296 -9.67 -0.89 30.34
C LEU A 296 -9.46 0.37 29.50
N TYR A 297 -8.41 1.11 29.83
CA TYR A 297 -8.09 2.39 29.20
C TYR A 297 -6.98 2.24 28.17
N SER A 298 -7.22 2.78 26.96
CA SER A 298 -6.19 2.92 25.93
C SER A 298 -6.33 4.24 25.18
N GLY A 299 -5.22 4.86 24.79
CA GLY A 299 -5.29 6.19 24.22
C GLY A 299 -3.97 6.81 23.81
N LEU A 300 -4.08 7.94 23.10
CA LEU A 300 -2.97 8.88 22.93
C LEU A 300 -2.72 9.62 24.23
N GLY A 301 -1.46 9.95 24.49
CA GLY A 301 -1.04 10.76 25.62
C GLY A 301 -1.46 12.24 25.54
N TYR A 302 -0.88 13.04 26.41
CA TYR A 302 -1.11 14.49 26.49
C TYR A 302 -0.49 15.24 25.29
N ASN A 303 -0.97 16.46 25.00
CA ASN A 303 -0.42 17.32 23.94
C ASN A 303 0.03 18.68 24.51
N ARG A 304 1.24 19.12 24.14
CA ARG A 304 1.89 20.37 24.61
C ARG A 304 1.89 21.52 23.60
N SER A 305 1.23 21.39 22.46
CA SER A 305 1.18 22.42 21.43
C SER A 305 0.53 23.69 21.99
N PRO A 306 1.25 24.82 22.03
CA PRO A 306 0.82 26.02 22.77
C PRO A 306 -0.40 26.70 22.14
N LYS A 307 -0.61 26.51 20.84
CA LYS A 307 -1.72 27.09 20.07
C LYS A 307 -3.06 26.36 20.27
N LEU A 308 -3.07 25.23 21.00
CA LEU A 308 -4.29 24.46 21.25
C LEU A 308 -4.91 24.82 22.59
N HIS A 309 -6.21 24.61 22.72
CA HIS A 309 -6.95 24.86 23.96
C HIS A 309 -6.41 24.03 25.13
N GLN A 310 -5.86 24.69 26.15
CA GLN A 310 -5.28 24.05 27.33
C GLN A 310 -6.36 23.74 28.39
N LYS A 311 -6.21 22.62 29.11
CA LYS A 311 -7.08 22.21 30.22
C LYS A 311 -6.25 21.96 31.48
N ASP A 312 -6.91 21.86 32.63
CA ASP A 312 -6.27 21.49 33.89
C ASP A 312 -5.60 20.10 33.78
N ALA A 313 -4.37 20.01 34.25
CA ALA A 313 -3.50 18.85 34.19
C ALA A 313 -2.75 18.64 35.51
N SER A 314 -3.23 19.23 36.59
CA SER A 314 -2.55 19.26 37.89
C SER A 314 -2.32 17.85 38.45
N PHE A 315 -3.20 16.88 38.15
CA PHE A 315 -2.99 15.47 38.54
C PHE A 315 -1.74 14.83 37.94
N MET A 316 -1.18 15.41 36.87
CA MET A 316 0.02 14.90 36.19
C MET A 316 1.30 15.60 36.65
N SER A 317 1.24 16.73 37.37
CA SER A 317 2.41 17.61 37.53
C SER A 317 3.60 16.95 38.21
N GLU A 318 3.32 16.08 39.20
CA GLU A 318 4.32 15.34 39.99
C GLU A 318 4.55 13.91 39.45
N LEU A 319 3.89 13.54 38.35
CA LEU A 319 4.06 12.21 37.75
C LEU A 319 5.30 12.19 36.83
N PRO A 320 6.07 11.09 36.82
CA PRO A 320 7.15 10.88 35.86
C PRO A 320 6.69 11.00 34.41
N ASP A 321 7.42 11.75 33.58
CA ASP A 321 7.15 11.95 32.15
C ASP A 321 8.01 11.01 31.30
N PHE A 322 7.34 10.11 30.58
CA PHE A 322 7.97 9.06 29.81
C PHE A 322 8.91 9.61 28.73
N VAL A 323 10.15 9.15 28.79
CA VAL A 323 11.17 9.29 27.75
C VAL A 323 11.75 7.90 27.49
N PRO A 324 11.91 7.47 26.23
CA PRO A 324 12.53 6.19 25.93
C PRO A 324 13.99 6.16 26.44
N PRO A 325 14.50 5.00 26.87
CA PRO A 325 15.89 4.86 27.31
C PRO A 325 16.87 5.26 26.19
N GLU A 326 17.97 5.94 26.55
CA GLU A 326 18.99 6.39 25.58
C GLU A 326 19.81 5.23 24.99
N ASP A 327 19.86 4.09 25.68
CA ASP A 327 20.63 2.89 25.31
C ASP A 327 19.84 1.89 24.45
N ASP A 328 18.67 2.28 23.93
CA ASP A 328 17.69 1.40 23.28
C ASP A 328 17.27 0.20 24.18
N GLY A 329 17.37 0.36 25.50
CA GLY A 329 16.97 -0.63 26.49
C GLY A 329 15.48 -0.97 26.43
N PHE A 330 15.13 -2.15 26.94
CA PHE A 330 13.75 -2.67 26.97
C PHE A 330 13.03 -2.35 28.27
N SER A 331 13.79 -2.10 29.34
CA SER A 331 13.30 -1.67 30.64
C SER A 331 13.51 -0.17 30.81
N VAL A 332 12.58 0.49 31.48
CA VAL A 332 12.65 1.92 31.78
C VAL A 332 12.74 2.07 33.30
N ASP A 333 13.80 2.72 33.77
CA ASP A 333 13.91 3.10 35.18
C ASP A 333 13.11 4.40 35.41
N VAL A 334 11.90 4.23 35.94
CA VAL A 334 10.96 5.33 36.17
C VAL A 334 11.51 6.34 37.18
N SER A 335 12.37 5.90 38.11
CA SER A 335 12.98 6.78 39.12
C SER A 335 13.93 7.83 38.54
N LEU A 336 14.45 7.59 37.33
CA LEU A 336 15.34 8.51 36.61
C LEU A 336 14.59 9.49 35.71
N LEU A 337 13.28 9.28 35.51
CA LEU A 337 12.46 10.15 34.67
C LEU A 337 12.16 11.47 35.38
N LYS A 338 12.15 12.56 34.60
CA LYS A 338 11.76 13.87 35.11
C LYS A 338 10.25 13.93 35.29
N GLU A 339 9.80 14.64 36.31
CA GLU A 339 8.38 14.97 36.48
C GLU A 339 7.85 15.82 35.32
N PHE A 340 6.56 15.68 35.02
CA PHE A 340 5.88 16.45 33.98
C PHE A 340 5.96 17.97 34.21
N GLY A 341 5.88 18.41 35.47
CA GLY A 341 6.18 19.78 35.90
C GLY A 341 5.23 20.87 35.37
N ARG A 342 4.01 20.52 34.92
CA ARG A 342 3.03 21.48 34.38
C ARG A 342 1.62 21.24 34.93
N SER A 343 0.91 22.32 35.23
CA SER A 343 -0.49 22.31 35.68
C SER A 343 -1.52 22.36 34.54
N LYS A 344 -1.08 22.54 33.29
CA LYS A 344 -1.99 22.58 32.11
C LYS A 344 -1.43 21.81 30.92
N ALA A 345 -2.34 21.17 30.18
CA ALA A 345 -2.04 20.48 28.91
C ALA A 345 -3.25 20.47 27.96
N HIS A 346 -3.04 20.32 26.65
CA HIS A 346 -4.11 19.99 25.72
C HIS A 346 -4.42 18.50 25.80
N LYS A 347 -5.70 18.15 25.99
CA LYS A 347 -6.16 16.76 26.17
C LYS A 347 -5.30 15.99 27.20
N PRO A 348 -5.29 16.40 28.48
CA PRO A 348 -4.50 15.77 29.55
C PRO A 348 -4.87 14.29 29.77
N ARG A 349 -6.03 13.86 29.26
CA ARG A 349 -6.61 12.52 29.45
C ARG A 349 -7.05 12.32 30.90
N VAL A 350 -7.25 11.07 31.27
CA VAL A 350 -7.71 10.62 32.59
C VAL A 350 -6.58 9.84 33.26
N ALA A 351 -6.55 9.80 34.59
CA ALA A 351 -5.44 9.21 35.35
C ALA A 351 -5.26 7.71 35.06
N GLU A 352 -6.38 7.00 34.86
CA GLU A 352 -6.44 5.56 34.60
C GLU A 352 -5.70 5.14 33.33
N LEU A 353 -5.54 6.05 32.35
CA LEU A 353 -4.73 5.80 31.16
C LEU A 353 -3.24 5.65 31.48
N TYR A 354 -2.78 6.30 32.55
CA TYR A 354 -1.37 6.35 32.96
C TYR A 354 -1.05 5.36 34.09
N THR A 355 -2.06 4.64 34.60
CA THR A 355 -1.92 3.73 35.74
C THR A 355 -1.38 2.36 35.30
N PRO A 356 -0.43 1.76 36.02
CA PRO A 356 0.15 0.47 35.68
C PRO A 356 -0.77 -0.72 36.01
N PRO A 357 -0.50 -1.91 35.43
CA PRO A 357 0.50 -2.18 34.40
C PRO A 357 0.20 -1.42 33.10
N LEU A 358 1.19 -0.72 32.55
CA LEU A 358 1.01 0.21 31.43
C LEU A 358 1.97 -0.15 30.30
N LEU A 359 1.44 -0.45 29.13
CA LEU A 359 2.24 -0.63 27.92
C LEU A 359 2.23 0.66 27.10
N ILE A 360 3.41 1.18 26.78
CA ILE A 360 3.62 2.35 25.93
C ILE A 360 4.18 1.91 24.58
N VAL A 361 3.48 2.26 23.49
CA VAL A 361 3.88 1.94 22.12
C VAL A 361 4.16 3.23 21.34
N PRO A 362 5.38 3.44 20.82
CA PRO A 362 5.70 4.60 19.98
C PRO A 362 4.89 4.63 18.69
N GLN A 363 4.52 5.82 18.20
CA GLN A 363 3.92 5.95 16.85
C GLN A 363 4.87 5.51 15.73
N SER A 364 6.19 5.58 15.99
CA SER A 364 7.26 5.28 15.04
C SER A 364 8.22 4.28 15.68
N PRO A 365 7.89 2.97 15.69
CA PRO A 365 8.69 1.97 16.40
C PRO A 365 10.06 1.66 15.74
N GLY A 366 10.40 2.31 14.62
CA GLY A 366 11.68 2.13 13.92
C GLY A 366 11.77 0.81 13.13
N ALA A 367 12.80 0.71 12.27
CA ALA A 367 12.98 -0.41 11.34
C ALA A 367 13.67 -1.64 11.98
N SER A 368 14.59 -1.40 12.93
CA SER A 368 15.42 -2.45 13.54
C SER A 368 14.58 -3.55 14.17
N SER A 369 14.91 -4.82 13.94
CA SER A 369 14.27 -5.94 14.64
C SER A 369 14.76 -6.12 16.08
N SER A 370 15.88 -5.50 16.46
CA SER A 370 16.53 -5.70 17.75
C SER A 370 16.23 -4.59 18.77
N SER A 371 15.61 -3.49 18.36
CA SER A 371 15.25 -2.39 19.26
C SER A 371 13.89 -2.65 19.92
N ALA A 372 13.68 -2.05 21.09
CA ALA A 372 12.37 -2.05 21.73
C ALA A 372 11.29 -1.45 20.81
N LYS A 373 10.11 -2.09 20.80
CA LYS A 373 8.91 -1.68 20.05
C LYS A 373 7.81 -1.15 20.95
N SER A 374 7.91 -1.45 22.24
CA SER A 374 7.04 -0.95 23.28
C SER A 374 7.72 -1.13 24.63
N TYR A 375 7.22 -0.43 25.65
CA TYR A 375 7.79 -0.43 26.99
C TYR A 375 6.69 -0.77 27.99
N LEU A 376 6.94 -1.79 28.82
CA LEU A 376 6.05 -2.16 29.91
C LEU A 376 6.49 -1.41 31.18
N LEU A 377 5.59 -0.65 31.76
CA LEU A 377 5.82 0.13 32.98
C LEU A 377 5.00 -0.44 34.13
N HIS A 378 5.65 -0.52 35.29
CA HIS A 378 5.07 -1.02 36.54
C HIS A 378 4.73 0.10 37.53
N GLU A 379 5.11 1.33 37.21
CA GLU A 379 4.82 2.54 37.98
C GLU A 379 3.97 3.51 37.16
N THR A 380 3.29 4.43 37.84
CA THR A 380 2.46 5.44 37.16
C THR A 380 3.37 6.39 36.39
N THR A 381 3.09 6.57 35.10
CA THR A 381 3.94 7.39 34.22
C THR A 381 3.09 8.04 33.14
N VAL A 382 3.23 9.35 32.98
CA VAL A 382 2.55 10.10 31.92
C VAL A 382 3.35 10.03 30.63
N PHE A 383 2.69 10.12 29.48
CA PHE A 383 3.36 10.08 28.19
C PHE A 383 2.72 11.05 27.21
N SER A 384 3.53 11.52 26.26
CA SER A 384 3.07 12.48 25.25
C SER A 384 2.23 11.81 24.16
N GLN A 385 1.58 12.62 23.33
CA GLN A 385 0.83 12.18 22.16
C GLN A 385 1.69 11.43 21.12
N SER A 386 3.02 11.38 21.25
CA SER A 386 3.90 10.58 20.40
C SER A 386 3.82 9.08 20.67
N TYR A 387 3.00 8.66 21.65
CA TYR A 387 2.81 7.28 22.06
C TYR A 387 1.34 6.90 22.20
N TYR A 388 1.09 5.59 22.10
CA TYR A 388 -0.16 4.93 22.44
C TYR A 388 0.01 4.17 23.74
N GLY A 389 -0.80 4.47 24.74
CA GLY A 389 -0.82 3.74 26.01
C GLY A 389 -1.95 2.73 26.07
N PHE A 390 -1.68 1.60 26.70
CA PHE A 390 -2.63 0.55 27.04
C PHE A 390 -2.44 0.20 28.51
N SER A 391 -3.34 0.67 29.36
CA SER A 391 -3.37 0.31 30.77
C SER A 391 -4.15 -0.99 30.95
N ALA A 392 -3.61 -1.91 31.74
CA ALA A 392 -4.32 -3.08 32.25
C ALA A 392 -4.63 -2.93 33.75
N HIS A 393 -4.71 -1.69 34.24
CA HIS A 393 -5.07 -1.40 35.62
C HIS A 393 -6.41 -2.05 35.99
N GLY A 394 -6.46 -2.65 37.18
CA GLY A 394 -7.65 -3.36 37.68
C GLY A 394 -7.71 -4.84 37.32
N LEU A 395 -6.85 -5.35 36.43
CA LEU A 395 -6.75 -6.80 36.19
C LEU A 395 -5.82 -7.48 37.18
N SER A 396 -6.27 -8.61 37.75
CA SER A 396 -5.41 -9.49 38.55
C SER A 396 -4.52 -10.40 37.69
N ASP A 397 -4.97 -10.73 36.47
CA ASP A 397 -4.17 -11.49 35.49
C ASP A 397 -3.35 -10.53 34.63
N VAL A 398 -2.02 -10.66 34.71
CA VAL A 398 -1.07 -9.87 33.91
C VAL A 398 -0.87 -10.43 32.51
N SER A 399 -1.38 -11.62 32.21
CA SER A 399 -1.21 -12.25 30.91
C SER A 399 -1.67 -11.40 29.72
N PRO A 400 -2.80 -10.65 29.75
CA PRO A 400 -3.23 -9.83 28.61
C PRO A 400 -2.20 -8.75 28.24
N ILE A 401 -1.62 -8.05 29.22
CA ILE A 401 -0.63 -7.02 28.93
C ILE A 401 0.71 -7.62 28.49
N SER A 402 1.09 -8.79 29.03
CA SER A 402 2.24 -9.55 28.55
C SER A 402 2.05 -10.01 27.10
N PHE A 403 0.86 -10.48 26.72
CA PHE A 403 0.56 -10.81 25.32
C PHE A 403 0.67 -9.60 24.42
N LEU A 404 0.08 -8.46 24.78
CA LEU A 404 0.19 -7.25 23.98
C LEU A 404 1.65 -6.79 23.84
N HIS A 405 2.44 -6.92 24.91
CA HIS A 405 3.87 -6.62 24.90
C HIS A 405 4.67 -7.53 23.94
N LEU A 406 4.37 -8.83 23.90
CA LEU A 406 5.00 -9.75 22.95
C LEU A 406 4.54 -9.51 21.52
N LEU A 407 3.25 -9.22 21.32
CA LEU A 407 2.68 -8.96 20.00
C LEU A 407 3.34 -7.76 19.34
N THR A 408 3.49 -6.63 20.03
CA THR A 408 4.14 -5.43 19.48
C THR A 408 5.59 -5.66 19.06
N HIS A 409 6.24 -6.70 19.58
CA HIS A 409 7.60 -7.13 19.25
C HIS A 409 7.69 -8.27 18.23
N SER A 410 6.56 -8.88 17.86
CA SER A 410 6.52 -10.04 16.96
C SER A 410 6.67 -9.67 15.49
N GLU A 411 7.24 -10.59 14.71
CA GLU A 411 7.26 -10.51 13.25
C GLU A 411 5.84 -10.46 12.67
N LEU A 412 4.92 -11.26 13.20
CA LEU A 412 3.53 -11.32 12.74
C LEU A 412 2.82 -9.96 12.85
N PHE A 413 2.98 -9.26 13.98
CA PHE A 413 2.38 -7.94 14.15
C PHE A 413 2.99 -6.92 13.19
N ARG A 414 4.33 -6.90 13.06
CA ARG A 414 5.02 -6.00 12.12
C ARG A 414 4.56 -6.24 10.68
N TYR A 415 4.40 -7.50 10.31
CA TYR A 415 3.89 -7.94 9.03
C TYR A 415 2.45 -7.49 8.79
N TYR A 416 1.55 -7.72 9.75
CA TYR A 416 0.17 -7.28 9.65
C TYR A 416 0.06 -5.77 9.49
N VAL A 417 0.80 -5.00 10.30
CA VAL A 417 0.82 -3.54 10.21
C VAL A 417 1.34 -3.08 8.85
N LEU A 418 2.38 -3.72 8.31
CA LEU A 418 2.91 -3.41 6.98
C LEU A 418 1.84 -3.60 5.87
N LEU A 419 1.03 -4.65 5.98
CA LEU A 419 0.03 -5.02 4.97
C LEU A 419 -1.34 -4.37 5.14
N THR A 420 -1.65 -3.76 6.29
CA THR A 420 -3.00 -3.23 6.57
C THR A 420 -3.02 -1.74 6.88
N CYS A 421 -1.92 -1.19 7.40
CA CYS A 421 -1.85 0.23 7.76
C CYS A 421 -1.82 1.12 6.50
N SER A 422 -2.69 2.13 6.48
CA SER A 422 -2.78 3.07 5.35
C SER A 422 -1.54 3.95 5.17
N ARG A 423 -0.69 4.08 6.21
CA ARG A 423 0.52 4.91 6.22
C ARG A 423 1.78 4.12 5.90
N MET A 424 1.93 2.93 6.48
CA MET A 424 3.09 2.08 6.29
C MET A 424 3.12 1.56 4.84
N GLY A 425 4.26 1.70 4.17
CA GLY A 425 4.39 1.31 2.76
C GLY A 425 3.75 2.28 1.76
N ALA A 426 3.30 3.46 2.21
CA ALA A 426 2.72 4.48 1.36
C ALA A 426 3.16 5.90 1.75
N GLU A 427 2.61 6.48 2.81
CA GLU A 427 2.81 7.91 3.13
C GLU A 427 3.92 8.16 4.16
N ARG A 428 3.90 7.41 5.27
CA ARG A 428 4.75 7.67 6.45
C ARG A 428 5.14 6.37 7.11
N ARG A 429 6.37 6.29 7.61
CA ARG A 429 6.89 5.15 8.39
C ARG A 429 6.37 5.17 9.84
N THR A 430 5.08 5.44 10.01
CA THR A 430 4.41 5.54 11.31
C THR A 430 3.12 4.75 11.30
N MET A 431 2.77 4.20 12.47
CA MET A 431 1.54 3.45 12.69
C MET A 431 0.51 4.34 13.40
N THR A 432 -0.76 4.22 13.05
CA THR A 432 -1.88 4.85 13.78
C THR A 432 -2.34 3.97 14.94
N LYS A 433 -2.99 4.55 15.96
CA LYS A 433 -3.57 3.75 17.06
C LYS A 433 -4.53 2.69 16.52
N SER A 434 -5.31 3.06 15.51
CA SER A 434 -6.31 2.19 14.88
C SER A 434 -5.69 0.94 14.26
N ASP A 435 -4.48 1.04 13.71
CA ASP A 435 -3.80 -0.11 13.08
C ASP A 435 -3.42 -1.16 14.14
N LEU A 436 -2.96 -0.72 15.31
CA LEU A 436 -2.70 -1.63 16.44
C LEU A 436 -4.02 -2.18 17.01
N GLU A 437 -5.00 -1.29 17.19
CA GLU A 437 -6.30 -1.59 17.80
C GLU A 437 -7.15 -2.61 17.02
N THR A 438 -6.93 -2.73 15.71
CA THR A 438 -7.66 -3.65 14.82
C THR A 438 -7.00 -5.01 14.70
N PHE A 439 -5.79 -5.20 15.23
CA PHE A 439 -5.12 -6.50 15.21
C PHE A 439 -5.95 -7.53 16.01
N PRO A 440 -6.16 -8.76 15.48
CA PRO A 440 -6.80 -9.84 16.22
C PRO A 440 -6.04 -10.14 17.51
N PHE A 441 -6.74 -10.19 18.64
CA PHE A 441 -6.16 -10.38 19.96
C PHE A 441 -6.64 -11.70 20.56
N PRO A 442 -5.75 -12.54 21.13
CA PRO A 442 -6.15 -13.86 21.62
C PRO A 442 -7.25 -13.78 22.68
N VAL A 443 -8.20 -14.72 22.61
CA VAL A 443 -9.22 -14.90 23.67
C VAL A 443 -8.52 -15.44 24.91
N ILE A 444 -8.05 -14.55 25.78
CA ILE A 444 -7.19 -14.89 26.92
C ILE A 444 -7.79 -15.98 27.82
N ASP A 445 -9.10 -15.92 28.06
CA ASP A 445 -9.81 -16.91 28.88
C ASP A 445 -9.82 -18.31 28.27
N GLY A 446 -9.79 -18.41 26.94
CA GLY A 446 -9.70 -19.66 26.19
C GLY A 446 -8.29 -20.26 26.14
N LEU A 447 -7.25 -19.50 26.52
CA LEU A 447 -5.88 -19.99 26.51
C LEU A 447 -5.59 -20.90 27.71
N SER A 448 -4.80 -21.94 27.48
CA SER A 448 -4.34 -22.82 28.56
C SER A 448 -3.49 -22.04 29.57
N LYS A 449 -3.48 -22.49 30.83
CA LYS A 449 -2.62 -21.93 31.89
C LYS A 449 -1.14 -21.90 31.47
N ARG A 450 -0.70 -22.93 30.75
CA ARG A 450 0.66 -23.04 30.21
C ARG A 450 0.96 -21.92 29.21
N GLN A 451 0.06 -21.63 28.27
CA GLN A 451 0.24 -20.55 27.29
C GLN A 451 0.29 -19.18 27.97
N ARG A 452 -0.60 -18.91 28.93
CA ARG A 452 -0.60 -17.66 29.70
C ARG A 452 0.70 -17.47 30.49
N GLN A 453 1.14 -18.51 31.19
CA GLN A 453 2.42 -18.49 31.92
C GLN A 453 3.63 -18.31 31.00
N GLN A 454 3.60 -18.94 29.82
CA GLN A 454 4.65 -18.78 28.82
C GLN A 454 4.74 -17.35 28.30
N ALA A 455 3.61 -16.68 28.05
CA ALA A 455 3.58 -15.28 27.62
C ALA A 455 4.16 -14.35 28.70
N VAL A 456 3.76 -14.52 29.96
CA VAL A 456 4.31 -13.75 31.09
C VAL A 456 5.82 -13.97 31.21
N LYS A 457 6.27 -15.23 31.11
CA LYS A 457 7.70 -15.57 31.16
C LYS A 457 8.47 -14.89 30.02
N LEU A 458 8.00 -15.01 28.78
CA LEU A 458 8.68 -14.42 27.62
C LEU A 458 8.71 -12.89 27.70
N SER A 459 7.63 -12.25 28.17
CA SER A 459 7.60 -10.80 28.41
C SER A 459 8.68 -10.39 29.40
N SER A 460 8.74 -11.05 30.55
CA SER A 460 9.76 -10.78 31.56
C SER A 460 11.19 -11.02 31.05
N GLN A 461 11.40 -12.06 30.24
CA GLN A 461 12.71 -12.32 29.61
C GLN A 461 13.10 -11.23 28.60
N LEU A 462 12.13 -10.71 27.85
CA LEU A 462 12.33 -9.61 26.90
C LEU A 462 12.80 -8.34 27.61
N GLU A 463 12.29 -8.06 28.81
CA GLU A 463 12.72 -6.91 29.63
C GLU A 463 14.13 -7.12 30.18
N ASN A 464 14.38 -8.28 30.81
CA ASN A 464 15.51 -8.43 31.74
C ASN A 464 16.75 -9.16 31.18
N ILE A 465 16.63 -10.01 30.15
CA ILE A 465 17.76 -10.80 29.66
C ILE A 465 18.53 -10.02 28.59
N HIS A 466 19.86 -10.16 28.56
CA HIS A 466 20.70 -9.52 27.54
C HIS A 466 20.45 -10.10 26.14
N SER A 467 20.53 -11.43 25.99
CA SER A 467 20.17 -12.12 24.74
C SER A 467 18.65 -12.30 24.66
N LYS A 468 18.01 -11.46 23.85
CA LYS A 468 16.54 -11.42 23.75
C LYS A 468 15.99 -12.68 23.06
N PRO A 469 14.88 -13.27 23.55
CA PRO A 469 14.37 -14.54 23.07
C PRO A 469 13.53 -14.43 21.79
N TRP A 470 14.00 -13.68 20.77
CA TRP A 470 13.24 -13.37 19.54
C TRP A 470 12.64 -14.58 18.86
N LYS A 471 13.44 -15.64 18.66
CA LYS A 471 12.97 -16.88 18.04
C LYS A 471 11.85 -17.53 18.86
N ALA A 472 11.99 -17.59 20.18
CA ALA A 472 10.98 -18.19 21.05
C ALA A 472 9.70 -17.34 21.10
N ILE A 473 9.80 -16.02 21.04
CA ILE A 473 8.64 -15.11 20.93
C ILE A 473 7.92 -15.35 19.61
N ASN A 474 8.63 -15.30 18.48
CA ASN A 474 8.03 -15.46 17.18
C ASN A 474 7.44 -16.87 16.99
N ASP A 475 8.15 -17.93 17.38
CA ASP A 475 7.62 -19.30 17.32
C ASP A 475 6.34 -19.43 18.16
N PHE A 476 6.34 -18.91 19.39
CA PHE A 476 5.16 -18.92 20.27
C PHE A 476 3.96 -18.16 19.67
N ILE A 477 4.19 -16.98 19.09
CA ILE A 477 3.13 -16.21 18.43
C ILE A 477 2.65 -16.91 17.16
N PHE A 478 3.54 -17.42 16.31
CA PHE A 478 3.11 -18.16 15.11
C PHE A 478 2.30 -19.41 15.44
N ASP A 479 2.72 -20.18 16.44
CA ASP A 479 1.98 -21.35 16.94
C ASP A 479 0.60 -20.94 17.46
N LEU A 480 0.51 -19.84 18.22
CA LEU A 480 -0.74 -19.36 18.81
C LEU A 480 -1.76 -18.96 17.74
N TYR A 481 -1.32 -18.35 16.64
CA TYR A 481 -2.18 -17.91 15.53
C TYR A 481 -2.38 -19.00 14.47
N GLY A 482 -1.90 -20.24 14.71
CA GLY A 482 -2.11 -21.37 13.81
C GLY A 482 -1.38 -21.26 12.48
N LEU A 483 -0.28 -20.49 12.41
CA LEU A 483 0.47 -20.28 11.18
C LEU A 483 1.46 -21.43 10.94
N ASP A 484 1.35 -22.05 9.76
CA ASP A 484 2.20 -23.17 9.35
C ASP A 484 3.59 -22.70 8.87
N GLU A 485 4.42 -23.64 8.41
CA GLU A 485 5.78 -23.31 7.92
C GLU A 485 5.77 -22.38 6.69
N TYR A 486 4.78 -22.49 5.81
CA TYR A 486 4.65 -21.68 4.61
C TYR A 486 4.16 -20.27 4.95
N ASP A 487 3.21 -20.15 5.87
CA ASP A 487 2.74 -18.86 6.38
C ASP A 487 3.88 -18.09 7.02
N ARG A 488 4.67 -18.76 7.88
CA ARG A 488 5.86 -18.17 8.51
C ARG A 488 6.89 -17.73 7.49
N GLN A 489 7.08 -18.50 6.42
CA GLN A 489 8.01 -18.14 5.34
C GLN A 489 7.55 -16.89 4.61
N VAL A 490 6.25 -16.78 4.28
CA VAL A 490 5.65 -15.60 3.63
C VAL A 490 5.84 -14.36 4.51
N VAL A 491 5.56 -14.47 5.81
CA VAL A 491 5.76 -13.38 6.78
C VAL A 491 7.20 -12.88 6.75
N LYS A 492 8.17 -13.80 6.81
CA LYS A 492 9.60 -13.46 6.84
C LYS A 492 10.08 -12.84 5.54
N ASP A 493 9.74 -13.45 4.40
CA ASP A 493 10.14 -12.97 3.08
C ASP A 493 9.60 -11.56 2.82
N THR A 494 8.32 -11.33 3.11
CA THR A 494 7.69 -10.02 2.91
C THR A 494 8.32 -8.96 3.80
N LEU A 495 8.62 -9.27 5.06
CA LEU A 495 9.33 -8.34 5.94
C LEU A 495 10.76 -8.02 5.46
N GLU A 496 11.44 -8.98 4.83
CA GLU A 496 12.81 -8.81 4.32
C GLU A 496 12.85 -7.88 3.10
N VAL A 497 11.88 -7.96 2.18
CA VAL A 497 11.97 -7.28 0.87
C VAL A 497 10.93 -6.20 0.61
N ALA A 498 9.78 -6.20 1.31
CA ALA A 498 8.67 -5.30 1.01
C ALA A 498 8.58 -4.08 1.94
N ALA A 499 9.32 -4.08 3.06
CA ALA A 499 9.26 -2.99 4.02
C ALA A 499 9.77 -1.67 3.41
N PRO A 500 9.16 -0.51 3.74
CA PRO A 500 9.48 0.79 3.14
C PRO A 500 10.75 1.46 3.71
N PHE A 501 11.69 0.65 4.20
CA PHE A 501 12.94 1.09 4.82
C PHE A 501 14.11 0.89 3.86
N LYS A 502 15.19 1.64 4.08
CA LYS A 502 16.37 1.60 3.23
C LYS A 502 16.96 0.18 3.18
N GLU A 503 17.11 -0.47 4.34
CA GLU A 503 17.66 -1.83 4.45
C GLU A 503 16.88 -2.85 3.60
N ALA A 504 15.55 -2.87 3.70
CA ALA A 504 14.70 -3.76 2.91
C ALA A 504 14.72 -3.41 1.41
N ARG A 505 14.75 -2.11 1.05
CA ARG A 505 14.89 -1.68 -0.36
C ARG A 505 16.24 -2.10 -0.93
N ASP A 506 17.33 -1.92 -0.19
CA ASP A 506 18.67 -2.31 -0.60
C ASP A 506 18.76 -3.83 -0.75
N ARG A 507 18.20 -4.57 0.23
CA ARG A 507 18.10 -6.03 0.17
C ARG A 507 17.30 -6.51 -1.03
N ALA A 508 16.12 -5.95 -1.29
CA ALA A 508 15.28 -6.29 -2.43
C ALA A 508 15.98 -6.06 -3.79
N ASN A 509 16.87 -5.06 -3.88
CA ASN A 509 17.64 -4.73 -5.09
C ASN A 509 18.97 -5.49 -5.18
N SER A 510 19.46 -6.12 -4.10
CA SER A 510 20.73 -6.85 -4.08
C SER A 510 20.71 -8.10 -4.96
N PHE A 511 21.88 -8.58 -5.37
CA PHE A 511 21.97 -9.85 -6.10
C PHE A 511 21.68 -11.04 -5.18
N PRO A 512 20.93 -12.06 -5.64
CA PRO A 512 20.73 -13.27 -4.88
C PRO A 512 22.05 -14.06 -4.79
N ALA A 513 22.49 -14.37 -3.58
CA ALA A 513 23.67 -15.20 -3.34
C ALA A 513 23.45 -16.63 -3.89
N LYS A 514 24.54 -17.35 -4.19
CA LYS A 514 24.43 -18.73 -4.72
C LYS A 514 23.64 -19.66 -3.78
N ILE A 515 23.80 -19.49 -2.46
CA ILE A 515 23.06 -20.28 -1.47
C ILE A 515 21.55 -20.01 -1.51
N GLU A 516 21.15 -18.76 -1.76
CA GLU A 516 19.75 -18.33 -1.87
C GLU A 516 19.12 -18.88 -3.14
N ARG A 517 19.84 -18.82 -4.27
CA ARG A 517 19.40 -19.43 -5.53
C ARG A 517 19.25 -20.94 -5.40
N ASN A 518 20.22 -21.61 -4.78
CA ASN A 518 20.13 -23.05 -4.53
C ASN A 518 18.93 -23.41 -3.64
N ALA A 519 18.63 -22.61 -2.62
CA ALA A 519 17.44 -22.79 -1.78
C ALA A 519 16.14 -22.60 -2.58
N PHE A 520 16.09 -21.58 -3.45
CA PHE A 520 14.98 -21.35 -4.38
C PHE A 520 14.76 -22.55 -5.31
N TYR A 521 15.82 -23.10 -5.92
CA TYR A 521 15.74 -24.26 -6.80
C TYR A 521 15.29 -25.52 -6.05
N ALA A 522 15.83 -25.76 -4.85
CA ALA A 522 15.43 -26.90 -4.03
C ALA A 522 13.94 -26.84 -3.65
N GLU A 523 13.45 -25.66 -3.28
CA GLU A 523 12.04 -25.46 -2.94
C GLU A 523 11.13 -25.61 -4.16
N LEU A 524 11.52 -25.04 -5.30
CA LEU A 524 10.79 -25.22 -6.56
C LEU A 524 10.73 -26.69 -6.97
N GLN A 525 11.83 -27.44 -6.86
CA GLN A 525 11.88 -28.87 -7.18
C GLN A 525 10.96 -29.67 -6.24
N ARG A 526 11.01 -29.37 -4.94
CA ARG A 526 10.17 -30.02 -3.93
C ARG A 526 8.68 -29.82 -4.20
N LEU A 527 8.28 -28.62 -4.64
CA LEU A 527 6.89 -28.29 -4.95
C LEU A 527 6.40 -28.90 -6.27
N LEU A 528 7.28 -29.08 -7.25
CA LEU A 528 6.95 -29.69 -8.54
C LEU A 528 6.94 -31.22 -8.48
N ALA A 529 7.79 -31.84 -7.65
CA ALA A 529 8.00 -33.29 -7.59
C ALA A 529 6.70 -34.13 -7.53
N PRO A 530 5.69 -33.79 -6.70
CA PRO A 530 4.46 -34.59 -6.62
C PRO A 530 3.70 -34.72 -7.95
N SER A 531 3.84 -33.74 -8.86
CA SER A 531 3.17 -33.80 -10.17
C SER A 531 3.88 -34.75 -11.15
N PHE A 532 5.20 -34.91 -11.03
CA PHE A 532 6.01 -35.81 -11.86
C PHE A 532 6.06 -37.24 -11.29
N ASP A 533 5.86 -37.40 -9.98
CA ASP A 533 5.77 -38.73 -9.34
C ASP A 533 4.60 -39.56 -9.91
N ILE A 534 3.51 -38.91 -10.35
CA ILE A 534 2.34 -39.56 -10.99
C ILE A 534 2.75 -40.31 -12.27
N THR A 535 3.72 -39.79 -13.01
CA THR A 535 4.24 -40.39 -14.24
C THR A 535 5.51 -41.23 -14.00
N HIS A 536 5.90 -41.43 -12.74
CA HIS A 536 7.18 -42.03 -12.34
C HIS A 536 8.41 -41.31 -12.91
N GLU A 537 8.26 -40.02 -13.24
CA GLU A 537 9.34 -39.18 -13.70
C GLU A 537 9.94 -38.39 -12.54
N LYS A 538 11.21 -37.98 -12.67
CA LYS A 538 11.87 -37.10 -11.71
C LYS A 538 12.08 -35.73 -12.34
N VAL A 539 11.62 -34.68 -11.67
CA VAL A 539 11.92 -33.31 -12.08
C VAL A 539 13.30 -32.90 -11.56
N SER A 540 14.11 -32.29 -12.43
CA SER A 540 15.37 -31.63 -12.05
C SER A 540 15.30 -30.13 -12.32
N ILE A 541 16.01 -29.37 -11.49
CA ILE A 541 16.17 -27.91 -11.66
C ILE A 541 17.65 -27.58 -11.68
N ASP A 542 18.13 -27.13 -12.83
CA ASP A 542 19.55 -26.95 -13.10
C ASP A 542 19.85 -25.50 -13.53
N GLU A 543 20.75 -24.82 -12.80
CA GLU A 543 21.17 -23.45 -13.14
C GLU A 543 22.01 -23.44 -14.43
N VAL A 544 21.69 -22.53 -15.35
CA VAL A 544 22.42 -22.35 -16.60
C VAL A 544 23.54 -21.34 -16.42
N GLU A 545 24.78 -21.76 -16.70
CA GLU A 545 25.95 -20.87 -16.61
C GLU A 545 25.96 -19.81 -17.73
N ILE A 546 26.04 -18.54 -17.34
CA ILE A 546 26.13 -17.40 -18.26
C ILE A 546 27.53 -16.81 -18.18
N ALA A 547 28.28 -16.88 -19.28
CA ALA A 547 29.69 -16.46 -19.33
C ALA A 547 29.90 -14.93 -19.19
N THR A 548 28.90 -14.12 -19.55
CA THR A 548 28.94 -12.65 -19.46
C THR A 548 27.62 -12.14 -18.92
N GLN A 549 27.59 -11.81 -17.63
CA GLN A 549 26.44 -11.14 -17.03
C GLN A 549 26.49 -9.63 -17.33
N ASP A 550 25.36 -9.06 -17.77
CA ASP A 550 25.21 -7.60 -17.84
C ASP A 550 25.26 -7.03 -16.42
N ILE A 551 26.20 -6.12 -16.18
CA ILE A 551 26.47 -5.50 -14.87
C ILE A 551 25.22 -4.75 -14.34
N LEU A 552 24.36 -4.25 -15.23
CA LEU A 552 23.23 -3.39 -14.86
C LEU A 552 21.96 -4.17 -14.47
N SER A 553 21.81 -5.43 -14.88
CA SER A 553 20.71 -6.33 -14.50
C SER A 553 21.07 -7.77 -14.91
N PRO A 554 21.85 -8.50 -14.10
CA PRO A 554 22.20 -9.88 -14.40
C PRO A 554 20.94 -10.73 -14.27
N TRP A 555 20.61 -11.45 -15.32
CA TRP A 555 19.58 -12.47 -15.29
C TRP A 555 20.22 -13.78 -14.83
N HIS A 556 19.47 -14.59 -14.08
CA HIS A 556 19.81 -15.99 -13.88
C HIS A 556 18.79 -16.84 -14.59
N PHE A 557 19.28 -17.91 -15.21
CA PHE A 557 18.46 -18.85 -15.94
C PHE A 557 18.61 -20.23 -15.32
N PHE A 558 17.53 -21.00 -15.32
CA PHE A 558 17.53 -22.39 -14.92
C PHE A 558 16.58 -23.18 -15.81
N THR A 559 16.85 -24.47 -15.95
CA THR A 559 15.99 -25.40 -16.66
C THR A 559 15.17 -26.23 -15.70
N VAL A 560 13.91 -26.47 -16.03
CA VAL A 560 13.09 -27.50 -15.42
C VAL A 560 12.95 -28.63 -16.45
N SER A 561 13.44 -29.81 -16.11
CA SER A 561 13.53 -30.95 -17.02
C SER A 561 13.04 -32.24 -16.39
N SER A 562 12.57 -33.15 -17.25
CA SER A 562 12.32 -34.56 -16.93
C SER A 562 13.28 -35.45 -17.75
N PRO A 563 13.81 -36.56 -17.21
CA PRO A 563 14.80 -37.41 -17.89
C PRO A 563 14.33 -38.00 -19.23
N SER A 564 13.03 -37.93 -19.54
CA SER A 564 12.45 -38.45 -20.77
C SER A 564 12.74 -37.61 -22.04
N THR A 565 13.38 -36.45 -21.93
CA THR A 565 13.66 -35.62 -23.11
C THR A 565 15.01 -34.89 -23.04
N SER A 566 15.93 -35.25 -23.94
CA SER A 566 17.23 -34.59 -24.10
C SER A 566 17.25 -33.80 -25.41
N ALA A 567 16.73 -32.58 -25.41
CA ALA A 567 17.00 -31.63 -26.48
C ALA A 567 18.25 -30.81 -26.10
N THR A 568 19.42 -31.25 -26.55
CA THR A 568 20.67 -30.54 -26.28
C THR A 568 20.90 -29.48 -27.37
N LEU A 569 20.47 -28.24 -27.11
CA LEU A 569 21.02 -27.09 -27.83
C LEU A 569 22.54 -27.05 -27.60
N THR A 570 23.32 -26.77 -28.64
CA THR A 570 24.77 -26.58 -28.46
C THR A 570 25.02 -25.40 -27.53
N GLN A 571 26.06 -25.47 -26.70
CA GLN A 571 26.38 -24.43 -25.71
C GLN A 571 26.49 -23.02 -26.34
N ALA A 572 26.95 -22.94 -27.60
CA ALA A 572 27.01 -21.68 -28.35
C ALA A 572 25.62 -21.16 -28.77
N ALA A 573 24.72 -22.05 -29.21
CA ALA A 573 23.35 -21.68 -29.56
C ALA A 573 22.56 -21.22 -28.32
N GLN A 574 22.71 -21.93 -27.20
CA GLN A 574 22.07 -21.57 -25.92
C GLN A 574 22.54 -20.19 -25.42
N LYS A 575 23.84 -19.89 -25.50
CA LYS A 575 24.39 -18.57 -25.15
C LYS A 575 23.81 -17.45 -26.01
N ARG A 576 23.71 -17.67 -27.33
CA ARG A 576 23.13 -16.68 -28.26
C ARG A 576 21.65 -16.45 -27.97
N LEU A 577 20.89 -17.52 -27.70
CA LEU A 577 19.48 -17.45 -27.37
C LEU A 577 19.25 -16.65 -26.07
N ILE A 578 19.96 -17.00 -24.99
CA ILE A 578 19.91 -16.30 -23.69
C ILE A 578 20.23 -14.81 -23.84
N PHE A 579 21.24 -14.46 -24.65
CA PHE A 579 21.57 -13.07 -24.91
C PHE A 579 20.42 -12.30 -25.59
N GLN A 580 19.77 -12.89 -26.60
CA GLN A 580 18.63 -12.26 -27.28
C GLN A 580 17.41 -12.14 -26.35
N ILE A 581 17.11 -13.19 -25.57
CA ILE A 581 16.02 -13.16 -24.58
C ILE A 581 16.25 -12.04 -23.57
N THR A 582 17.46 -11.95 -23.01
CA THR A 582 17.82 -10.92 -22.03
C THR A 582 17.65 -9.51 -22.61
N LYS A 583 18.07 -9.31 -23.87
CA LYS A 583 17.91 -8.03 -24.56
C LYS A 583 16.43 -7.65 -24.72
N GLU A 584 15.58 -8.57 -25.15
CA GLU A 584 14.15 -8.29 -25.32
C GLU A 584 13.42 -8.14 -23.98
N ALA A 585 13.78 -8.93 -22.97
CA ALA A 585 13.23 -8.82 -21.62
C ALA A 585 13.58 -7.48 -20.95
N ASN A 586 14.80 -6.97 -21.17
CA ASN A 586 15.21 -5.66 -20.69
C ASN A 586 14.51 -4.50 -21.43
N LYS A 587 14.21 -4.65 -22.73
CA LYS A 587 13.44 -3.65 -23.49
C LYS A 587 11.98 -3.56 -23.02
N THR A 588 11.38 -4.70 -22.68
CA THR A 588 9.97 -4.81 -22.29
C THR A 588 9.73 -4.59 -20.80
N GLY A 589 10.79 -4.56 -19.98
CA GLY A 589 10.66 -4.39 -18.54
C GLY A 589 10.08 -5.63 -17.86
N CYS A 590 10.38 -6.83 -18.35
CA CYS A 590 9.92 -8.08 -17.74
C CYS A 590 10.79 -8.43 -16.52
N SER A 591 10.20 -9.01 -15.47
CA SER A 591 10.94 -9.56 -14.31
C SER A 591 11.30 -11.05 -14.48
N ARG A 592 10.57 -11.75 -15.36
CA ARG A 592 10.74 -13.18 -15.66
C ARG A 592 10.45 -13.45 -17.13
N VAL A 593 11.12 -14.46 -17.67
CA VAL A 593 10.88 -15.04 -18.99
C VAL A 593 10.73 -16.54 -18.85
N VAL A 594 9.84 -17.12 -19.64
CA VAL A 594 9.62 -18.57 -19.70
C VAL A 594 9.65 -18.97 -21.17
N LEU A 595 10.49 -19.94 -21.51
CA LEU A 595 10.57 -20.51 -22.84
C LEU A 595 10.19 -21.98 -22.79
N HIS A 596 9.31 -22.32 -23.72
CA HIS A 596 8.78 -23.67 -23.90
C HIS A 596 9.61 -24.41 -24.94
N GLU A 597 10.20 -25.51 -24.51
CA GLU A 597 10.78 -26.52 -25.39
C GLU A 597 10.17 -27.89 -25.04
N THR A 598 10.14 -28.82 -25.99
CA THR A 598 9.54 -30.13 -25.74
C THR A 598 10.32 -30.87 -24.65
N GLY A 599 9.67 -31.13 -23.51
CA GLY A 599 10.25 -31.80 -22.34
C GLY A 599 11.21 -30.94 -21.50
N LEU A 600 11.33 -29.64 -21.80
CA LEU A 600 12.23 -28.72 -21.13
C LEU A 600 11.60 -27.33 -21.01
N LEU A 601 11.61 -26.76 -19.80
CA LEU A 601 11.21 -25.38 -19.56
C LEU A 601 12.44 -24.56 -19.19
N LEU A 602 12.79 -23.55 -19.99
CA LEU A 602 13.85 -22.60 -19.64
C LEU A 602 13.22 -21.37 -18.99
N VAL A 603 13.59 -21.10 -17.73
CA VAL A 603 13.08 -19.97 -16.97
C VAL A 603 14.21 -19.01 -16.66
N GLY A 604 14.03 -17.74 -17.02
CA GLY A 604 14.95 -16.66 -16.66
C GLY A 604 14.29 -15.72 -15.66
N ILE A 605 14.97 -15.40 -14.56
CA ILE A 605 14.50 -14.42 -13.56
C ILE A 605 15.59 -13.37 -13.38
N ILE A 606 15.19 -12.10 -13.30
CA ILE A 606 16.13 -11.01 -13.02
C ILE A 606 16.80 -11.21 -11.65
N GLY A 607 18.11 -10.98 -11.58
CA GLY A 607 18.95 -11.21 -10.39
C GLY A 607 18.81 -10.13 -9.33
N GLN A 608 17.58 -9.84 -8.91
CA GLN A 608 17.30 -9.02 -7.72
C GLN A 608 16.63 -9.91 -6.67
N TYR A 609 17.17 -9.94 -5.46
CA TYR A 609 16.81 -10.90 -4.41
C TYR A 609 15.31 -10.98 -4.13
N ARG A 610 14.54 -9.89 -4.30
CA ARG A 610 13.08 -9.89 -4.14
C ARG A 610 12.34 -10.95 -4.98
N TYR A 611 12.94 -11.42 -6.08
CA TYR A 611 12.36 -12.43 -6.96
C TYR A 611 12.83 -13.86 -6.65
N TRP A 612 13.72 -14.01 -5.67
CA TRP A 612 14.44 -15.24 -5.33
C TRP A 612 14.15 -15.75 -3.91
N THR A 613 13.15 -15.18 -3.23
CA THR A 613 12.70 -15.69 -1.93
C THR A 613 11.99 -17.04 -2.07
N LEU A 614 11.85 -17.79 -0.99
CA LEU A 614 11.17 -19.09 -1.02
C LEU A 614 9.68 -18.96 -1.34
N SER A 615 9.03 -17.88 -0.89
CA SER A 615 7.66 -17.55 -1.27
C SER A 615 7.53 -17.28 -2.78
N ARG A 616 8.56 -16.68 -3.40
CA ARG A 616 8.62 -16.53 -4.86
C ARG A 616 8.87 -17.86 -5.58
N ALA A 617 9.61 -18.79 -4.99
CA ALA A 617 9.75 -20.15 -5.52
C ALA A 617 8.37 -20.83 -5.56
N ARG A 618 7.57 -20.70 -4.49
CA ARG A 618 6.20 -21.21 -4.44
C ARG A 618 5.29 -20.60 -5.50
N LEU A 619 5.33 -19.27 -5.67
CA LEU A 619 4.57 -18.60 -6.72
C LEU A 619 5.02 -19.02 -8.13
N CYS A 620 6.33 -19.24 -8.34
CA CYS A 620 6.86 -19.75 -9.59
C CYS A 620 6.38 -21.19 -9.86
N ALA A 621 6.42 -22.06 -8.85
CA ALA A 621 5.92 -23.43 -8.92
C ALA A 621 4.45 -23.48 -9.32
N LEU A 622 3.60 -22.71 -8.63
CA LEU A 622 2.16 -22.63 -8.91
C LEU A 622 1.87 -22.16 -10.33
N ASP A 623 2.63 -21.21 -10.83
CA ASP A 623 2.48 -20.72 -12.20
C ASP A 623 2.91 -21.77 -13.24
N ILE A 624 4.04 -22.46 -13.02
CA ILE A 624 4.46 -23.58 -13.86
C ILE A 624 3.40 -24.69 -13.87
N LEU A 625 2.89 -25.07 -12.69
CA LEU A 625 1.85 -26.08 -12.54
C LEU A 625 0.56 -25.73 -13.29
N ARG A 626 0.17 -24.45 -13.31
CA ARG A 626 -1.08 -24.01 -13.93
C ARG A 626 -0.97 -23.80 -15.44
N HIS A 627 0.17 -23.31 -15.92
CA HIS A 627 0.27 -22.78 -17.27
C HIS A 627 1.32 -23.45 -18.16
N HIS A 628 2.20 -24.27 -17.59
CA HIS A 628 3.40 -24.76 -18.29
C HIS A 628 3.67 -26.26 -18.10
N LEU A 629 2.74 -27.02 -17.51
CA LEU A 629 2.87 -28.48 -17.42
C LEU A 629 2.78 -29.19 -18.77
N ASP A 630 2.13 -28.56 -19.75
CA ASP A 630 2.02 -29.05 -21.13
C ASP A 630 3.37 -29.12 -21.86
N ALA A 631 4.40 -28.40 -21.36
CA ALA A 631 5.75 -28.52 -21.84
C ALA A 631 6.35 -29.92 -21.60
N PHE A 632 5.85 -30.66 -20.62
CA PHE A 632 6.31 -32.00 -20.28
C PHE A 632 5.37 -33.04 -20.91
N PRO A 633 5.88 -34.11 -21.54
CA PRO A 633 5.08 -35.18 -22.12
C PRO A 633 4.45 -36.06 -21.03
N MET A 634 3.63 -35.49 -20.17
CA MET A 634 2.93 -36.21 -19.10
C MET A 634 1.79 -37.03 -19.73
N GLY A 635 1.97 -38.35 -19.82
CA GLY A 635 0.89 -39.27 -20.18
C GLY A 635 0.63 -39.50 -21.68
N ARG A 636 1.52 -39.10 -22.60
CA ARG A 636 1.51 -39.63 -23.98
C ARG A 636 2.27 -40.96 -24.03
N LYS A 637 1.61 -42.05 -23.65
CA LYS A 637 1.97 -43.40 -24.13
C LYS A 637 1.15 -43.73 -25.37
#